data_AF-A0A7W4UWS6-F1
#
_entry.id   AF-A0A7W4UWS6-F1
#
_cell.length_a   1.000
_cell.length_b   1.000
_cell.length_c   1.000
_cell.angle_alpha   90.00
_cell.angle_beta   90.00
_cell.angle_gamma   90.00
#
_symmetry.space_group_name_H-M   'P 1'
#
loop_
_entity.id
_entity.type
_entity.pdbx_description
1 polymer ?
#
loop_
_entity_poly.entity_id
_entity_poly.type
_entity_poly.pdbx_seq_one_letter_code
_entity_poly.pdbx_strand_id
1 'polypeptide(L)'
;MAREALMGVFTTLFGAAREGARDQNILELRIHGIKNTPPAEMLGVPPGEVRPDQADENGGFFVPTVDPVDPTDPAYPPTRIRREGYSWGLMARYGGGALVIIGQFFVQLAWLLILPFGLCNTAYWTRRIPRQTVAGEWRAGRGAASLRVFALCLTLLYVCALASVSLDLIGSQCLAGTASCPSMPGWLNDFFALPDFDRRGIRLAMLSLVPVLGVVLLLLVSHTARTRYEAGIFGTVDKMRHAEERGGAAASAPNGRTPLATEGFWGMTRVKLPSELLHLAGSLFLVAVLLGWDNVFAACSGGSSRIPAACWGADPAPLTRWWVSAAVIAAVLGLVVTIARVMADTDTVTRRPGELTSAARRNRVRRKLRRREAWAGWTLLAAVVVYVAVFVAVALPDRALNYARIPFLGLVVSPAIVTGVLLAIALSALGWRRLPEWPSSAARVKEWLPAVVCIVLVVVAGLSVALAVVLTPDGEPPQPPSIMAYAVSAAALLVLALIIAFGPSRARRRDVLRYEGWSGTGPGVVLLLSLGGAMLLSTLLVVGAQCWLSSPGAVPACPLTPGQAALVTPGAYRNFGSTVPALAVLLLLLIAIVAVARMSTTPRLTTPRTEGGRPLRAPLRRYRNGTVPRAGSTGKLTTRMLRARRFAGLFHRGEPVLGALAGLLAVGCAVSVSFPDTWRPTALLDFALPALGLVAVTAIVTIAENAITTKERPIGIMWDLMCFLPRAGHPYGPPCYAERVIPELRGRVVGWLETDLLKGKIVDGRDIRTETQRADDELAALGTAQRRKVVLSAHSLGGVLAVSCLFTLGADAKDGLRNVGLLTYGTQLRAFFGRFFPELFGGEVLGVRKSQGPSLWAADPWLKQVNRDQTAPPVVRPGDGPEPTLRELLTQPDGEIAWINLWRRTDYLGFPDDSYDDNDIDRGADEFGPTRYLVKVATHPGYPASAQYMTALRDLARKI
;
A
#
# COMPACT_ATOMS: atom_id res chain seq x y z
N MET A 1 -66.66 23.85 -2.55
CA MET A 1 -66.00 24.29 -3.80
C MET A 1 -64.53 24.72 -3.63
N ALA A 2 -64.16 25.71 -2.80
CA ALA A 2 -62.74 26.11 -2.66
C ALA A 2 -61.83 25.06 -1.96
N ARG A 3 -62.40 24.21 -1.10
CA ARG A 3 -61.65 23.17 -0.35
C ARG A 3 -61.39 21.89 -1.18
N GLU A 4 -62.23 21.60 -2.15
CA GLU A 4 -62.05 20.48 -3.09
C GLU A 4 -61.08 20.82 -4.21
N ALA A 5 -61.04 22.08 -4.65
CA ALA A 5 -60.02 22.57 -5.60
C ALA A 5 -58.60 22.53 -4.98
N LEU A 6 -58.44 22.83 -3.70
CA LEU A 6 -57.15 22.74 -3.00
C LEU A 6 -56.68 21.30 -2.76
N MET A 7 -57.60 20.37 -2.44
CA MET A 7 -57.31 18.94 -2.33
C MET A 7 -56.96 18.32 -3.69
N GLY A 8 -57.66 18.71 -4.77
CA GLY A 8 -57.36 18.24 -6.13
C GLY A 8 -55.99 18.68 -6.63
N VAL A 9 -55.56 19.90 -6.29
CA VAL A 9 -54.23 20.45 -6.63
C VAL A 9 -53.11 19.83 -5.78
N PHE A 10 -53.34 19.57 -4.49
CA PHE A 10 -52.37 18.84 -3.64
C PHE A 10 -52.19 17.38 -4.07
N THR A 11 -53.27 16.71 -4.51
CA THR A 11 -53.22 15.30 -4.92
C THR A 11 -52.61 15.14 -6.31
N THR A 12 -52.73 16.13 -7.20
CA THR A 12 -52.06 16.11 -8.52
C THR A 12 -50.59 16.51 -8.44
N LEU A 13 -50.20 17.49 -7.62
CA LEU A 13 -48.80 17.89 -7.44
C LEU A 13 -47.97 16.85 -6.65
N PHE A 14 -48.53 16.22 -5.61
CA PHE A 14 -47.83 15.18 -4.85
C PHE A 14 -48.09 13.76 -5.37
N GLY A 15 -49.20 13.52 -6.07
CA GLY A 15 -49.50 12.26 -6.76
C GLY A 15 -48.62 12.05 -7.98
N ALA A 16 -48.39 13.08 -8.80
CA ALA A 16 -47.47 13.01 -9.94
C ALA A 16 -46.00 12.80 -9.51
N ALA A 17 -45.58 13.40 -8.39
CA ALA A 17 -44.26 13.16 -7.79
C ALA A 17 -44.10 11.73 -7.23
N ARG A 18 -45.18 11.10 -6.76
CA ARG A 18 -45.20 9.70 -6.31
C ARG A 18 -45.38 8.68 -7.43
N GLU A 19 -46.02 9.05 -8.53
CA GLU A 19 -46.17 8.20 -9.72
C GLU A 19 -44.92 8.18 -10.59
N GLY A 20 -44.18 9.30 -10.72
CA GLY A 20 -42.87 9.32 -11.39
C GLY A 20 -41.82 8.43 -10.71
N ALA A 21 -41.90 8.29 -9.38
CA ALA A 21 -41.04 7.39 -8.61
C ALA A 21 -41.34 5.88 -8.83
N ARG A 22 -42.48 5.52 -9.45
CA ARG A 22 -42.89 4.12 -9.65
C ARG A 22 -42.32 3.47 -10.91
N ASP A 23 -41.71 4.23 -11.83
CA ASP A 23 -41.18 3.71 -13.10
C ASP A 23 -39.64 3.49 -13.09
N GLN A 24 -38.95 3.96 -12.04
CA GLN A 24 -37.50 3.78 -11.86
C GLN A 24 -37.14 2.41 -11.27
N ASN A 25 -37.06 1.39 -12.13
CA ASN A 25 -36.73 0.02 -11.70
C ASN A 25 -35.22 -0.31 -11.79
N ILE A 26 -34.42 0.53 -12.46
CA ILE A 26 -32.98 0.31 -12.64
C ILE A 26 -32.20 1.34 -11.83
N LEU A 27 -31.26 0.87 -10.99
CA LEU A 27 -30.34 1.73 -10.23
C LEU A 27 -28.98 1.80 -10.95
N GLU A 28 -28.59 2.98 -11.41
CA GLU A 28 -27.22 3.29 -11.81
C GLU A 28 -26.46 3.83 -10.59
N LEU A 29 -25.58 3.01 -10.02
CA LEU A 29 -24.72 3.40 -8.90
C LEU A 29 -23.34 3.81 -9.41
N ARG A 30 -23.07 5.11 -9.39
CA ARG A 30 -21.80 5.71 -9.84
C ARG A 30 -20.76 5.69 -8.74
N ILE A 31 -19.56 5.21 -9.06
CA ILE A 31 -18.41 5.15 -8.15
C ILE A 31 -17.24 5.88 -8.83
N HIS A 32 -16.79 6.97 -8.22
CA HIS A 32 -15.68 7.75 -8.76
C HIS A 32 -14.30 7.09 -8.49
N GLY A 33 -13.30 7.52 -9.26
CA GLY A 33 -11.89 7.14 -9.05
C GLY A 33 -11.13 8.06 -8.09
N ILE A 34 -9.80 7.97 -8.10
CA ILE A 34 -8.86 8.70 -7.22
C ILE A 34 -8.87 10.24 -7.29
N LYS A 35 -9.69 10.82 -8.18
CA LYS A 35 -9.84 12.27 -8.33
C LYS A 35 -10.62 12.92 -7.18
N ASN A 36 -11.29 12.13 -6.33
CA ASN A 36 -12.28 12.61 -5.36
C ASN A 36 -13.32 13.51 -6.05
N THR A 37 -13.92 13.00 -7.14
CA THR A 37 -14.90 13.74 -7.92
C THR A 37 -16.06 14.14 -7.01
N PRO A 38 -16.38 15.44 -6.87
CA PRO A 38 -17.48 15.87 -6.03
C PRO A 38 -18.79 15.17 -6.43
N PRO A 39 -19.69 14.87 -5.47
CA PRO A 39 -20.95 14.17 -5.75
C PRO A 39 -21.74 14.78 -6.92
N ALA A 40 -21.82 16.11 -6.99
CA ALA A 40 -22.49 16.82 -8.07
C ALA A 40 -21.85 16.61 -9.45
N GLU A 41 -20.52 16.70 -9.56
CA GLU A 41 -19.81 16.41 -10.81
C GLU A 41 -19.99 14.94 -11.24
N MET A 42 -19.96 14.00 -10.28
CA MET A 42 -20.15 12.57 -10.52
C MET A 42 -21.57 12.26 -11.02
N LEU A 43 -22.58 12.90 -10.43
CA LEU A 43 -23.98 12.78 -10.82
C LEU A 43 -24.32 13.61 -12.08
N GLY A 44 -23.46 14.53 -12.48
CA GLY A 44 -23.65 15.40 -13.64
C GLY A 44 -24.73 16.46 -13.40
N VAL A 45 -24.85 16.95 -12.16
CA VAL A 45 -25.78 18.01 -11.75
C VAL A 45 -25.01 19.20 -11.18
N PRO A 46 -25.61 20.40 -11.12
CA PRO A 46 -25.04 21.55 -10.43
C PRO A 46 -24.73 21.26 -8.94
N PRO A 47 -23.71 21.89 -8.32
CA PRO A 47 -23.32 21.65 -6.93
C PRO A 47 -24.44 21.76 -5.88
N GLY A 48 -25.44 22.62 -6.11
CA GLY A 48 -26.58 22.79 -5.21
C GLY A 48 -27.70 21.76 -5.37
N GLU A 49 -27.62 20.90 -6.38
CA GLU A 49 -28.69 19.96 -6.73
C GLU A 49 -28.42 18.52 -6.27
N VAL A 50 -27.62 18.34 -5.23
CA VAL A 50 -27.32 17.04 -4.62
C VAL A 50 -27.66 17.04 -3.15
N ARG A 51 -28.28 15.95 -2.67
CA ARG A 51 -28.49 15.70 -1.23
C ARG A 51 -27.82 14.40 -0.78
N PRO A 52 -27.34 14.33 0.47
CA PRO A 52 -26.96 13.05 1.07
C PRO A 52 -28.18 12.14 1.27
N ASP A 53 -27.99 10.83 1.14
CA ASP A 53 -29.01 9.80 1.42
C ASP A 53 -28.57 8.91 2.60
N GLN A 54 -27.37 8.32 2.48
CA GLN A 54 -26.69 7.56 3.54
C GLN A 54 -25.22 7.95 3.52
N ALA A 55 -24.92 9.17 3.95
CA ALA A 55 -23.58 9.73 3.95
C ALA A 55 -23.27 10.46 5.26
N ASP A 56 -22.00 10.43 5.65
CA ASP A 56 -21.43 11.24 6.71
C ASP A 56 -20.42 12.26 6.16
N GLU A 57 -19.69 12.94 7.04
CA GLU A 57 -18.67 13.92 6.67
C GLU A 57 -17.52 13.33 5.81
N ASN A 58 -17.30 12.02 5.86
CA ASN A 58 -16.20 11.33 5.18
C ASN A 58 -16.63 10.69 3.84
N GLY A 59 -17.91 10.39 3.66
CA GLY A 59 -18.44 9.87 2.42
C GLY A 59 -19.74 9.08 2.58
N GLY A 60 -20.20 8.48 1.48
CA GLY A 60 -21.41 7.67 1.42
C GLY A 60 -22.22 7.94 0.17
N PHE A 61 -23.53 7.69 0.26
CA PHE A 61 -24.46 7.77 -0.87
C PHE A 61 -25.08 9.15 -1.00
N PHE A 62 -25.04 9.67 -2.23
CA PHE A 62 -25.61 10.93 -2.64
C PHE A 62 -26.57 10.73 -3.80
N VAL A 63 -27.64 11.53 -3.82
CA VAL A 63 -28.67 11.47 -4.86
C VAL A 63 -28.98 12.87 -5.37
N PRO A 64 -29.37 13.02 -6.65
CA PRO A 64 -29.89 14.29 -7.16
C PRO A 64 -31.12 14.73 -6.37
N THR A 65 -31.27 16.05 -6.17
CA THR A 65 -32.48 16.65 -5.58
C THR A 65 -33.57 16.90 -6.61
N VAL A 66 -33.16 17.13 -7.86
CA VAL A 66 -34.03 17.27 -9.02
C VAL A 66 -33.76 16.07 -9.93
N ASP A 67 -34.81 15.32 -10.26
CA ASP A 67 -34.69 14.32 -11.31
C ASP A 67 -34.40 15.06 -12.63
N PRO A 68 -33.34 14.68 -13.38
CA PRO A 68 -32.98 15.38 -14.60
C PRO A 68 -34.14 15.38 -15.60
N VAL A 69 -34.56 16.57 -16.02
CA VAL A 69 -35.65 16.74 -17.00
C VAL A 69 -35.03 16.82 -18.39
N ASP A 70 -35.28 15.80 -19.22
CA ASP A 70 -35.49 15.82 -20.68
C ASP A 70 -35.10 14.45 -21.32
N PRO A 71 -36.07 13.63 -21.81
CA PRO A 71 -35.79 12.36 -22.48
C PRO A 71 -35.19 12.49 -23.89
N THR A 72 -35.08 13.70 -24.45
CA THR A 72 -34.63 13.93 -25.84
C THR A 72 -33.12 14.22 -25.98
N ASP A 73 -32.41 14.55 -24.90
CA ASP A 73 -30.96 14.75 -24.93
C ASP A 73 -30.21 13.44 -24.58
N PRO A 74 -29.36 12.90 -25.49
CA PRO A 74 -28.61 11.67 -25.29
C PRO A 74 -27.59 11.71 -24.12
N ALA A 75 -27.35 12.87 -23.50
CA ALA A 75 -26.54 13.00 -22.29
C ALA A 75 -27.29 12.65 -20.99
N TYR A 76 -28.63 12.55 -21.01
CA TYR A 76 -29.45 12.23 -19.84
C TYR A 76 -29.91 10.76 -19.83
N PRO A 77 -30.00 10.13 -18.64
CA PRO A 77 -30.49 8.77 -18.52
C PRO A 77 -32.00 8.70 -18.79
N PRO A 78 -32.53 7.57 -19.30
CA PRO A 78 -33.97 7.35 -19.43
C PRO A 78 -34.70 7.47 -18.08
N THR A 79 -35.99 7.83 -18.10
CA THR A 79 -36.86 7.98 -16.92
C THR A 79 -36.93 6.76 -15.99
N ARG A 80 -36.57 5.57 -16.49
CA ARG A 80 -36.54 4.31 -15.73
C ARG A 80 -35.24 4.07 -14.93
N ILE A 81 -34.22 4.91 -15.12
CA ILE A 81 -32.91 4.77 -14.46
C ILE A 81 -32.76 5.80 -13.34
N ARG A 82 -32.73 5.32 -12.10
CA ARG A 82 -32.37 6.10 -10.92
C ARG A 82 -30.86 6.22 -10.81
N ARG A 83 -30.34 7.43 -10.63
CA ARG A 83 -28.89 7.67 -10.46
C ARG A 83 -28.54 7.94 -9.02
N GLU A 84 -27.53 7.23 -8.54
CA GLU A 84 -26.92 7.46 -7.23
C GLU A 84 -25.42 7.53 -7.35
N GLY A 85 -24.80 8.31 -6.48
CA GLY A 85 -23.36 8.50 -6.46
C GLY A 85 -22.80 8.06 -5.12
N TYR A 86 -21.82 7.18 -5.13
CA TYR A 86 -21.07 6.83 -3.93
C TYR A 86 -19.76 7.62 -3.90
N SER A 87 -19.62 8.51 -2.92
CA SER A 87 -18.42 9.33 -2.74
C SER A 87 -17.59 8.84 -1.57
N TRP A 88 -16.30 8.62 -1.80
CA TRP A 88 -15.35 8.08 -0.82
C TRP A 88 -14.06 8.88 -0.69
N GLY A 89 -13.83 9.90 -1.51
CA GLY A 89 -12.49 10.49 -1.58
C GLY A 89 -12.10 11.33 -0.35
N LEU A 90 -13.05 11.74 0.50
CA LEU A 90 -12.75 12.32 1.81
C LEU A 90 -12.31 11.25 2.85
N MET A 91 -12.62 9.97 2.63
CA MET A 91 -12.11 8.85 3.44
C MET A 91 -10.61 8.63 3.21
N ALA A 92 -10.11 8.90 2.01
CA ALA A 92 -8.70 8.74 1.65
C ALA A 92 -7.87 10.00 1.94
N ARG A 93 -8.52 11.18 2.01
CA ARG A 93 -7.87 12.49 2.16
C ARG A 93 -8.70 13.37 3.10
N TYR A 94 -8.16 13.75 4.26
CA TYR A 94 -8.85 14.59 5.24
C TYR A 94 -9.47 15.84 4.59
N GLY A 95 -10.73 16.14 4.95
CA GLY A 95 -11.62 17.11 4.29
C GLY A 95 -11.34 18.59 4.59
N GLY A 96 -11.77 19.45 3.65
CA GLY A 96 -11.26 20.82 3.46
C GLY A 96 -11.86 21.95 4.32
N GLY A 97 -11.06 23.01 4.46
CA GLY A 97 -11.34 24.31 5.12
C GLY A 97 -10.08 25.20 5.15
N ALA A 98 -10.18 26.51 5.38
CA ALA A 98 -9.00 27.40 5.37
C ALA A 98 -8.04 27.18 6.57
N LEU A 99 -8.59 26.91 7.77
CA LEU A 99 -7.83 26.41 8.94
C LEU A 99 -7.30 24.98 8.72
N VAL A 100 -7.83 24.26 7.72
CA VAL A 100 -7.37 22.92 7.34
C VAL A 100 -6.10 22.99 6.50
N ILE A 101 -5.74 24.08 5.81
CA ILE A 101 -4.52 24.08 4.96
C ILE A 101 -3.25 23.80 5.79
N ILE A 102 -3.15 24.37 6.99
CA ILE A 102 -2.06 24.09 7.94
C ILE A 102 -2.16 22.65 8.44
N GLY A 103 -3.36 22.18 8.82
CA GLY A 103 -3.58 20.79 9.21
C GLY A 103 -3.27 19.77 8.11
N GLN A 104 -3.62 20.07 6.86
CA GLN A 104 -3.45 19.26 5.65
C GLN A 104 -1.97 19.11 5.32
N PHE A 105 -1.20 20.18 5.50
CA PHE A 105 0.25 20.14 5.37
C PHE A 105 0.87 19.15 6.37
N PHE A 106 0.51 19.24 7.65
CA PHE A 106 1.00 18.30 8.68
C PHE A 106 0.48 16.87 8.48
N VAL A 107 -0.75 16.70 7.99
CA VAL A 107 -1.31 15.38 7.63
C VAL A 107 -0.53 14.75 6.46
N GLN A 108 -0.23 15.52 5.42
CA GLN A 108 0.57 15.02 4.29
C GLN A 108 2.03 14.75 4.68
N LEU A 109 2.59 15.51 5.63
CA LEU A 109 3.89 15.20 6.22
C LEU A 109 3.84 13.88 7.01
N ALA A 110 2.78 13.67 7.79
CA ALA A 110 2.55 12.40 8.48
C ALA A 110 2.36 11.23 7.48
N TRP A 111 1.74 11.47 6.32
CA TRP A 111 1.64 10.49 5.24
C TRP A 111 3.00 10.10 4.68
N LEU A 112 3.89 11.08 4.48
CA LEU A 112 5.25 10.82 4.06
C LEU A 112 5.98 9.93 5.08
N LEU A 113 5.80 10.20 6.38
CA LEU A 113 6.38 9.40 7.46
C LEU A 113 5.86 7.95 7.46
N ILE A 114 4.58 7.71 7.20
CA ILE A 114 4.02 6.34 7.19
C ILE A 114 4.04 5.68 5.80
N LEU A 115 4.60 6.35 4.79
CA LEU A 115 4.66 5.82 3.42
C LEU A 115 5.41 4.48 3.34
N PRO A 116 6.57 4.28 3.99
CA PRO A 116 7.20 2.96 4.05
C PRO A 116 6.29 1.89 4.66
N PHE A 117 5.50 2.22 5.67
CA PHE A 117 4.58 1.27 6.30
C PHE A 117 3.44 0.85 5.35
N GLY A 118 2.90 1.80 4.57
CA GLY A 118 1.91 1.49 3.54
C GLY A 118 2.49 0.67 2.38
N LEU A 119 3.72 0.94 1.95
CA LEU A 119 4.40 0.13 0.93
C LEU A 119 4.65 -1.30 1.44
N CYS A 120 5.01 -1.47 2.72
CA CYS A 120 5.10 -2.78 3.36
C CYS A 120 3.75 -3.54 3.32
N ASN A 121 2.63 -2.83 3.54
CA ASN A 121 1.29 -3.41 3.38
C ASN A 121 1.00 -3.79 1.92
N THR A 122 1.31 -2.94 0.94
CA THR A 122 1.17 -3.26 -0.48
C THR A 122 1.99 -4.50 -0.86
N ALA A 123 3.23 -4.60 -0.38
CA ALA A 123 4.10 -5.76 -0.61
C ALA A 123 3.53 -7.06 -0.03
N TYR A 124 2.68 -6.99 1.01
CA TYR A 124 2.00 -8.17 1.53
C TYR A 124 1.12 -8.80 0.46
N TRP A 125 0.42 -7.98 -0.31
CA TRP A 125 -0.59 -8.40 -1.27
C TRP A 125 -0.03 -8.74 -2.64
N THR A 126 1.17 -8.28 -2.97
CA THR A 126 1.84 -8.65 -4.23
C THR A 126 2.45 -10.06 -4.18
N ARG A 127 2.52 -10.70 -3.02
CA ARG A 127 2.98 -12.10 -2.85
C ARG A 127 1.98 -13.09 -3.45
N ARG A 128 2.42 -14.34 -3.60
CA ARG A 128 1.47 -15.44 -3.81
C ARG A 128 0.65 -15.64 -2.55
N ILE A 129 -0.65 -15.48 -2.66
CA ILE A 129 -1.61 -15.73 -1.59
C ILE A 129 -2.30 -17.05 -1.90
N PRO A 130 -2.16 -18.07 -1.04
CA PRO A 130 -2.86 -19.34 -1.23
C PRO A 130 -4.37 -19.14 -1.30
N ARG A 131 -5.09 -20.11 -1.84
CA ARG A 131 -6.54 -20.15 -1.67
C ARG A 131 -6.90 -20.26 -0.19
N GLN A 132 -7.96 -19.57 0.17
CA GLN A 132 -8.39 -19.42 1.56
C GLN A 132 -9.44 -20.47 1.90
N THR A 133 -9.66 -20.71 3.18
CA THR A 133 -10.75 -21.59 3.60
C THR A 133 -11.99 -20.77 3.90
N VAL A 134 -13.16 -21.33 3.61
CA VAL A 134 -14.48 -20.66 3.75
C VAL A 134 -14.73 -20.10 5.17
N ALA A 135 -14.30 -20.82 6.22
CA ALA A 135 -14.72 -20.54 7.59
C ALA A 135 -13.75 -19.66 8.41
N GLY A 136 -13.50 -18.43 7.94
CA GLY A 136 -12.78 -17.38 8.69
C GLY A 136 -11.32 -17.68 9.06
N GLU A 137 -10.75 -18.79 8.57
CA GLU A 137 -9.31 -19.06 8.70
C GLU A 137 -8.55 -18.46 7.50
N TRP A 138 -7.37 -17.93 7.80
CA TRP A 138 -6.51 -17.21 6.87
C TRP A 138 -5.17 -17.92 6.73
N ARG A 139 -4.84 -18.27 5.48
CA ARG A 139 -3.55 -18.76 5.00
C ARG A 139 -2.78 -17.59 4.39
N ALA A 140 -1.87 -17.01 5.15
CA ALA A 140 -0.99 -15.92 4.74
C ALA A 140 0.06 -16.34 3.71
N GLY A 141 0.40 -17.63 3.66
CA GLY A 141 1.31 -18.20 2.67
C GLY A 141 2.76 -17.76 2.81
N ARG A 142 3.57 -18.10 1.80
CA ARG A 142 5.02 -17.88 1.82
C ARG A 142 5.36 -16.38 1.90
N GLY A 143 6.40 -16.06 2.67
CA GLY A 143 6.93 -14.71 2.82
C GLY A 143 6.14 -13.84 3.79
N ALA A 144 4.97 -14.28 4.29
CA ALA A 144 4.19 -13.51 5.26
C ALA A 144 4.96 -13.27 6.55
N ALA A 145 5.58 -14.30 7.13
CA ALA A 145 6.37 -14.18 8.36
C ALA A 145 7.57 -13.25 8.18
N SER A 146 8.36 -13.44 7.12
CA SER A 146 9.49 -12.56 6.81
C SER A 146 9.04 -11.11 6.60
N LEU A 147 7.90 -10.88 5.95
CA LEU A 147 7.36 -9.53 5.77
C LEU A 147 6.90 -8.92 7.10
N ARG A 148 6.34 -9.70 8.02
CA ARG A 148 5.99 -9.22 9.37
C ARG A 148 7.24 -8.86 10.19
N VAL A 149 8.32 -9.63 10.07
CA VAL A 149 9.62 -9.27 10.66
C VAL A 149 10.17 -8.00 10.01
N PHE A 150 10.08 -7.87 8.68
CA PHE A 150 10.44 -6.63 7.98
C PHE A 150 9.64 -5.43 8.50
N ALA A 151 8.34 -5.60 8.74
CA ALA A 151 7.50 -4.55 9.32
C ALA A 151 7.96 -4.15 10.73
N LEU A 152 8.28 -5.12 11.60
CA LEU A 152 8.86 -4.84 12.92
C LEU A 152 10.19 -4.08 12.77
N CYS A 153 11.11 -4.57 11.93
CA CYS A 153 12.40 -3.93 11.68
C CYS A 153 12.26 -2.50 11.13
N LEU A 154 11.24 -2.18 10.33
CA LEU A 154 10.96 -0.80 9.91
C LEU A 154 10.63 0.10 11.12
N THR A 155 9.81 -0.41 12.05
CA THR A 155 9.53 0.32 13.31
C THR A 155 10.81 0.51 14.12
N LEU A 156 11.64 -0.53 14.22
CA LEU A 156 12.92 -0.47 14.94
C LEU A 156 13.91 0.50 14.28
N LEU A 157 13.93 0.61 12.95
CA LEU A 157 14.76 1.59 12.23
C LEU A 157 14.36 3.03 12.59
N TYR A 158 13.06 3.31 12.69
CA TYR A 158 12.56 4.62 13.12
C TYR A 158 12.92 4.93 14.57
N VAL A 159 12.82 3.92 15.45
CA VAL A 159 13.28 4.03 16.84
C VAL A 159 14.78 4.35 16.88
N CYS A 160 15.60 3.65 16.10
CA CYS A 160 17.02 3.95 15.97
C CYS A 160 17.26 5.38 15.49
N ALA A 161 16.53 5.87 14.50
CA ALA A 161 16.70 7.24 13.97
C ALA A 161 16.33 8.31 15.02
N LEU A 162 15.20 8.14 15.72
CA LEU A 162 14.78 9.03 16.81
C LEU A 162 15.77 8.98 17.99
N ALA A 163 16.28 7.79 18.33
CA ALA A 163 17.29 7.60 19.35
C ALA A 163 18.63 8.25 18.95
N SER A 164 19.02 8.22 17.67
CA SER A 164 20.21 8.92 17.17
C SER A 164 20.10 10.43 17.35
N VAL A 165 18.92 11.03 17.14
CA VAL A 165 18.76 12.46 17.40
C VAL A 165 18.71 12.76 18.90
N SER A 166 17.88 12.03 19.66
CA SER A 166 17.62 12.33 21.06
C SER A 166 18.75 11.89 22.00
N LEU A 167 19.18 10.64 21.95
CA LEU A 167 20.18 10.07 22.87
C LEU A 167 21.60 10.43 22.44
N ASP A 168 21.92 10.29 21.16
CA ASP A 168 23.29 10.46 20.66
C ASP A 168 23.62 11.94 20.42
N LEU A 169 23.00 12.59 19.44
CA LEU A 169 23.30 13.98 19.08
C LEU A 169 22.99 14.97 20.22
N ILE A 170 21.76 14.96 20.73
CA ILE A 170 21.35 15.90 21.79
C ILE A 170 21.94 15.48 23.13
N GLY A 171 21.69 14.25 23.57
CA GLY A 171 22.02 13.79 24.92
C GLY A 171 23.52 13.56 25.17
N SER A 172 24.20 12.86 24.28
CA SER A 172 25.59 12.42 24.51
C SER A 172 26.64 13.39 23.94
N GLN A 173 26.24 14.27 23.02
CA GLN A 173 27.18 15.19 22.37
C GLN A 173 26.94 16.67 22.72
N CYS A 174 25.77 17.22 22.38
CA CYS A 174 25.48 18.63 22.64
C CYS A 174 25.40 18.93 24.15
N LEU A 175 24.50 18.25 24.88
CA LEU A 175 24.29 18.49 26.31
C LEU A 175 25.47 18.02 27.17
N ALA A 176 26.26 17.06 26.67
CA ALA A 176 27.51 16.66 27.33
C ALA A 176 28.67 17.64 27.07
N GLY A 177 28.50 18.59 26.15
CA GLY A 177 29.53 19.55 25.75
C GLY A 177 30.73 18.92 25.04
N THR A 178 30.55 17.84 24.27
CA THR A 178 31.59 17.31 23.38
C THR A 178 31.57 17.95 21.98
N ALA A 179 30.45 18.58 21.62
CA ALA A 179 30.24 19.27 20.36
C ALA A 179 29.56 20.62 20.59
N SER A 180 29.80 21.59 19.70
CA SER A 180 29.12 22.89 19.73
C SER A 180 27.78 22.80 19.01
N CYS A 181 26.68 23.16 19.70
CA CYS A 181 25.32 23.10 19.18
C CYS A 181 24.61 24.45 19.29
N PRO A 182 25.01 25.47 18.51
CA PRO A 182 24.50 26.84 18.64
C PRO A 182 22.99 26.98 18.39
N SER A 183 22.38 26.11 17.58
CA SER A 183 20.93 26.12 17.31
C SER A 183 20.09 25.37 18.36
N MET A 184 20.71 24.82 19.41
CA MET A 184 19.97 24.12 20.46
C MET A 184 19.06 25.09 21.23
N PRO A 185 17.79 24.73 21.52
CA PRO A 185 16.91 25.59 22.29
C PRO A 185 17.46 25.85 23.71
N GLY A 186 17.58 27.12 24.11
CA GLY A 186 18.16 27.51 25.42
C GLY A 186 17.47 26.83 26.60
N TRP A 187 16.14 26.76 26.60
CA TRP A 187 15.36 26.09 27.66
C TRP A 187 15.75 24.62 27.88
N LEU A 188 16.18 23.92 26.82
CA LEU A 188 16.57 22.51 26.91
C LEU A 188 17.92 22.38 27.61
N ASN A 189 18.86 23.27 27.28
CA ASN A 189 20.16 23.35 27.94
C ASN A 189 20.00 23.75 29.42
N ASP A 190 19.17 24.77 29.70
CA ASP A 190 18.93 25.26 31.05
C ASP A 190 18.28 24.18 31.94
N PHE A 191 17.34 23.41 31.40
CA PHE A 191 16.70 22.31 32.12
C PHE A 191 17.69 21.22 32.52
N PHE A 192 18.54 20.78 31.58
CA PHE A 192 19.54 19.74 31.86
C PHE A 192 20.76 20.26 32.62
N ALA A 193 20.96 21.58 32.75
CA ALA A 193 21.99 22.18 33.60
C ALA A 193 21.61 22.16 35.09
N LEU A 194 20.37 21.82 35.45
CA LEU A 194 19.94 21.71 36.84
C LEU A 194 20.72 20.58 37.58
N PRO A 195 21.09 20.74 38.86
CA PRO A 195 21.99 19.82 39.58
C PRO A 195 21.58 18.33 39.61
N ASP A 196 20.27 18.06 39.55
CA ASP A 196 19.74 16.70 39.51
C ASP A 196 19.62 16.12 38.09
N PHE A 197 19.66 16.96 37.05
CA PHE A 197 19.43 16.57 35.65
C PHE A 197 20.70 16.59 34.79
N ASP A 198 21.79 17.22 35.24
CA ASP A 198 23.09 17.26 34.53
C ASP A 198 23.81 15.90 34.48
N ARG A 199 23.32 14.92 35.24
CA ARG A 199 23.88 13.56 35.26
C ARG A 199 23.56 12.85 33.94
N ARG A 200 24.59 12.29 33.28
CA ARG A 200 24.47 11.49 32.04
C ARG A 200 23.35 10.46 32.10
N GLY A 201 23.26 9.72 33.21
CA GLY A 201 22.26 8.68 33.41
C GLY A 201 20.82 9.20 33.31
N ILE A 202 20.48 10.22 34.09
CA ILE A 202 19.15 10.85 34.09
C ILE A 202 18.86 11.48 32.73
N ARG A 203 19.84 12.18 32.15
CA ARG A 203 19.72 12.79 30.82
C ARG A 203 19.35 11.77 29.74
N LEU A 204 20.09 10.67 29.64
CA LEU A 204 19.82 9.62 28.64
C LEU A 204 18.51 8.86 28.93
N ALA A 205 18.21 8.60 30.21
CA ALA A 205 16.94 7.97 30.60
C ALA A 205 15.75 8.82 30.14
N MET A 206 15.74 10.13 30.44
CA MET A 206 14.66 11.04 30.02
C MET A 206 14.57 11.17 28.50
N LEU A 207 15.69 11.36 27.81
CA LEU A 207 15.72 11.48 26.35
C LEU A 207 15.28 10.19 25.64
N SER A 208 15.38 9.02 26.31
CA SER A 208 14.88 7.75 25.78
C SER A 208 13.35 7.69 25.67
N LEU A 209 12.63 8.59 26.35
CA LEU A 209 11.18 8.72 26.22
C LEU A 209 10.80 9.21 24.82
N VAL A 210 11.66 9.96 24.12
CA VAL A 210 11.38 10.50 22.77
C VAL A 210 11.06 9.38 21.76
N PRO A 211 11.92 8.38 21.52
CA PRO A 211 11.59 7.27 20.61
C PRO A 211 10.38 6.45 21.09
N VAL A 212 10.19 6.28 22.40
CA VAL A 212 9.03 5.55 22.96
C VAL A 212 7.72 6.30 22.67
N LEU A 213 7.68 7.60 22.96
CA LEU A 213 6.54 8.47 22.69
C LEU A 213 6.22 8.54 21.20
N GLY A 214 7.23 8.52 20.33
CA GLY A 214 7.03 8.43 18.88
C GLY A 214 6.24 7.19 18.46
N VAL A 215 6.56 6.02 19.03
CA VAL A 215 5.83 4.77 18.73
C VAL A 215 4.45 4.74 19.39
N VAL A 216 4.32 5.28 20.61
CA VAL A 216 3.02 5.45 21.28
C VAL A 216 2.11 6.35 20.45
N LEU A 217 2.62 7.46 19.90
CA LEU A 217 1.88 8.34 19.00
C LEU A 217 1.40 7.58 17.75
N LEU A 218 2.27 6.79 17.11
CA LEU A 218 1.88 5.94 15.98
C LEU A 218 0.76 4.96 16.37
N LEU A 219 0.82 4.37 17.55
CA LEU A 219 -0.21 3.48 18.08
C LEU A 219 -1.54 4.22 18.28
N LEU A 220 -1.52 5.39 18.91
CA LEU A 220 -2.72 6.20 19.16
C LEU A 220 -3.37 6.67 17.86
N VAL A 221 -2.57 7.16 16.90
CA VAL A 221 -3.05 7.58 15.59
C VAL A 221 -3.64 6.41 14.80
N SER A 222 -2.94 5.26 14.77
CA SER A 222 -3.43 4.03 14.13
C SER A 222 -4.74 3.53 14.73
N HIS A 223 -4.84 3.55 16.06
CA HIS A 223 -6.02 3.10 16.79
C HIS A 223 -7.21 4.03 16.54
N THR A 224 -7.01 5.34 16.65
CA THR A 224 -8.05 6.35 16.44
C THR A 224 -8.56 6.30 15.00
N ALA A 225 -7.67 6.20 14.01
CA ALA A 225 -8.04 6.06 12.61
C ALA A 225 -8.95 4.84 12.39
N ARG A 226 -8.62 3.69 12.99
CA ARG A 226 -9.42 2.45 12.88
C ARG A 226 -10.85 2.63 13.39
N THR A 227 -11.00 3.21 14.59
CA THR A 227 -12.33 3.39 15.21
C THR A 227 -13.28 4.23 14.37
N ARG A 228 -12.76 5.23 13.63
CA ARG A 228 -13.56 6.09 12.74
C ARG A 228 -14.10 5.36 11.51
N TYR A 229 -13.38 4.38 10.97
CA TYR A 229 -13.85 3.60 9.82
C TYR A 229 -14.74 2.41 10.21
N GLU A 230 -14.52 1.80 11.39
CA GLU A 230 -15.26 0.60 11.84
C GLU A 230 -16.66 0.92 12.43
N ALA A 231 -16.92 2.15 12.90
CA ALA A 231 -18.12 2.50 13.67
C ALA A 231 -19.48 2.36 12.93
N GLY A 232 -19.50 2.27 11.60
CA GLY A 232 -20.74 2.18 10.80
C GLY A 232 -21.13 0.79 10.29
N ILE A 233 -20.29 -0.25 10.50
CA ILE A 233 -20.32 -1.45 9.63
C ILE A 233 -20.85 -2.71 10.33
N PHE A 234 -21.03 -2.70 11.66
CA PHE A 234 -21.33 -3.91 12.43
C PHE A 234 -22.60 -4.65 11.95
N GLY A 235 -23.64 -3.94 11.53
CA GLY A 235 -24.87 -4.55 11.02
C GLY A 235 -24.76 -5.17 9.61
N THR A 236 -23.76 -4.78 8.81
CA THR A 236 -23.58 -5.26 7.42
C THR A 236 -22.52 -6.36 7.34
N VAL A 237 -21.49 -6.31 8.20
CA VAL A 237 -20.47 -7.37 8.33
C VAL A 237 -21.09 -8.67 8.86
N ASP A 238 -22.05 -8.59 9.79
CA ASP A 238 -22.80 -9.77 10.21
C ASP A 238 -23.63 -10.35 9.04
N LYS A 239 -24.21 -9.53 8.15
CA LYS A 239 -24.95 -10.04 6.97
C LYS A 239 -24.03 -10.75 5.96
N MET A 240 -22.85 -10.19 5.68
CA MET A 240 -21.82 -10.82 4.83
C MET A 240 -21.37 -12.19 5.36
N ARG A 241 -21.29 -12.34 6.68
CA ARG A 241 -20.82 -13.56 7.34
C ARG A 241 -21.73 -14.77 7.11
N HIS A 242 -23.02 -14.56 6.82
CA HIS A 242 -24.03 -15.61 6.91
C HIS A 242 -24.67 -16.01 5.57
N ALA A 243 -24.55 -15.19 4.51
CA ALA A 243 -25.04 -15.52 3.16
C ALA A 243 -24.44 -16.81 2.57
N GLU A 244 -23.22 -17.18 3.01
CA GLU A 244 -22.48 -18.36 2.52
C GLU A 244 -22.78 -19.66 3.28
N GLU A 245 -23.44 -19.59 4.46
CA GLU A 245 -23.61 -20.75 5.36
C GLU A 245 -24.56 -21.84 4.82
N ARG A 246 -25.22 -21.60 3.69
CA ARG A 246 -26.15 -22.54 3.03
C ARG A 246 -25.89 -22.79 1.55
N GLY A 247 -24.76 -22.34 0.98
CA GLY A 247 -24.24 -22.90 -0.26
C GLY A 247 -23.79 -24.36 -0.05
N GLY A 248 -24.73 -25.24 0.31
CA GLY A 248 -24.51 -26.58 0.87
C GLY A 248 -23.85 -27.58 -0.08
N ALA A 249 -23.58 -27.18 -1.32
CA ALA A 249 -22.77 -27.96 -2.26
C ALA A 249 -21.31 -27.44 -2.36
N ALA A 250 -21.06 -26.14 -2.12
CA ALA A 250 -19.76 -25.49 -2.29
C ALA A 250 -18.90 -25.48 -1.02
N ALA A 251 -19.50 -25.53 0.17
CA ALA A 251 -18.79 -25.61 1.45
C ALA A 251 -17.94 -26.91 1.61
N SER A 252 -18.24 -27.92 0.80
CA SER A 252 -17.54 -29.21 0.68
C SER A 252 -16.51 -29.25 -0.46
N ALA A 253 -16.32 -28.18 -1.22
CA ALA A 253 -15.32 -28.16 -2.28
C ALA A 253 -13.91 -28.23 -1.66
N PRO A 254 -13.07 -29.23 -2.02
CA PRO A 254 -11.74 -29.44 -1.43
C PRO A 254 -10.73 -28.30 -1.71
N ASN A 255 -11.14 -27.27 -2.47
CA ASN A 255 -10.25 -26.40 -3.22
C ASN A 255 -10.28 -24.90 -2.85
N GLY A 256 -10.90 -24.46 -1.74
CA GLY A 256 -10.75 -23.11 -1.13
C GLY A 256 -11.10 -21.87 -1.99
N ARG A 257 -11.42 -20.73 -1.34
CA ARG A 257 -11.89 -19.48 -1.98
C ARG A 257 -10.81 -18.53 -2.46
N THR A 258 -11.12 -17.80 -3.54
CA THR A 258 -10.39 -16.58 -3.88
C THR A 258 -10.39 -15.61 -2.68
N PRO A 259 -9.30 -14.86 -2.43
CA PRO A 259 -9.23 -14.05 -1.21
C PRO A 259 -10.32 -12.98 -1.11
N LEU A 260 -10.69 -12.31 -2.21
CA LEU A 260 -11.70 -11.24 -2.21
C LEU A 260 -13.10 -11.72 -1.78
N ALA A 261 -13.43 -12.97 -2.12
CA ALA A 261 -14.69 -13.62 -1.78
C ALA A 261 -14.64 -14.31 -0.40
N THR A 262 -13.54 -14.20 0.35
CA THR A 262 -13.41 -14.85 1.65
C THR A 262 -14.08 -14.03 2.76
N GLU A 263 -14.81 -14.71 3.64
CA GLU A 263 -15.42 -14.12 4.83
C GLU A 263 -14.41 -13.28 5.65
N GLY A 264 -14.81 -12.06 6.00
CA GLY A 264 -14.01 -11.17 6.84
C GLY A 264 -12.79 -10.56 6.14
N PHE A 265 -12.61 -10.74 4.83
CA PHE A 265 -11.55 -10.04 4.08
C PHE A 265 -11.65 -8.52 4.25
N TRP A 266 -12.85 -7.96 4.09
CA TRP A 266 -13.13 -6.53 4.21
C TRP A 266 -13.66 -6.10 5.59
N GLY A 267 -14.08 -7.06 6.42
CA GLY A 267 -14.70 -6.80 7.73
C GLY A 267 -13.78 -6.97 8.94
N MET A 268 -12.54 -7.44 8.75
CA MET A 268 -11.58 -7.61 9.84
C MET A 268 -10.19 -7.09 9.46
N THR A 269 -9.69 -6.11 10.22
CA THR A 269 -8.27 -5.77 10.20
C THR A 269 -7.45 -7.00 10.59
N ARG A 270 -6.65 -7.52 9.66
CA ARG A 270 -5.85 -8.74 9.88
C ARG A 270 -4.65 -8.52 10.78
N VAL A 271 -4.27 -7.26 10.92
CA VAL A 271 -3.32 -6.77 11.90
C VAL A 271 -4.13 -6.06 13.00
N LYS A 272 -4.70 -6.84 13.92
CA LYS A 272 -5.39 -6.28 15.10
C LYS A 272 -4.38 -5.68 16.09
N LEU A 273 -4.92 -5.14 17.19
CA LEU A 273 -4.20 -4.71 18.39
C LEU A 273 -2.98 -5.57 18.78
N PRO A 274 -2.97 -6.92 18.71
CA PRO A 274 -1.81 -7.72 19.10
C PRO A 274 -0.50 -7.35 18.39
N SER A 275 -0.57 -7.05 17.10
CA SER A 275 0.64 -6.68 16.34
C SER A 275 1.10 -5.25 16.64
N GLU A 276 0.17 -4.33 16.92
CA GLU A 276 0.49 -2.97 17.41
C GLU A 276 1.25 -3.09 18.75
N LEU A 277 0.72 -3.89 19.68
CA LEU A 277 1.36 -4.13 20.98
C LEU A 277 2.73 -4.80 20.86
N LEU A 278 2.90 -5.79 19.97
CA LEU A 278 4.19 -6.43 19.74
C LEU A 278 5.23 -5.47 19.14
N HIS A 279 4.83 -4.53 18.28
CA HIS A 279 5.74 -3.51 17.78
C HIS A 279 6.17 -2.55 18.90
N LEU A 280 5.23 -2.10 19.72
CA LEU A 280 5.55 -1.28 20.90
C LEU A 280 6.49 -2.02 21.88
N ALA A 281 6.22 -3.30 22.15
CA ALA A 281 7.06 -4.14 22.99
C ALA A 281 8.48 -4.28 22.41
N GLY A 282 8.60 -4.54 21.11
CA GLY A 282 9.88 -4.61 20.41
C GLY A 282 10.66 -3.30 20.48
N SER A 283 9.98 -2.15 20.37
CA SER A 283 10.58 -0.82 20.53
C SER A 283 11.11 -0.59 21.95
N LEU A 284 10.33 -0.94 22.98
CA LEU A 284 10.75 -0.83 24.38
C LEU A 284 11.96 -1.73 24.68
N PHE A 285 11.95 -2.98 24.22
CA PHE A 285 13.10 -3.87 24.35
C PHE A 285 14.33 -3.33 23.63
N LEU A 286 14.19 -2.79 22.42
CA LEU A 286 15.32 -2.18 21.71
C LEU A 286 15.89 -0.98 22.48
N VAL A 287 15.04 -0.07 22.96
CA VAL A 287 15.51 1.09 23.75
C VAL A 287 16.18 0.63 25.05
N ALA A 288 15.66 -0.39 25.72
CA ALA A 288 16.28 -0.99 26.90
C ALA A 288 17.66 -1.60 26.58
N VAL A 289 17.81 -2.29 25.45
CA VAL A 289 19.10 -2.78 24.97
C VAL A 289 20.06 -1.61 24.71
N LEU A 290 19.63 -0.57 24.00
CA LEU A 290 20.46 0.59 23.68
C LEU A 290 20.98 1.29 24.94
N LEU A 291 20.09 1.56 25.92
CA LEU A 291 20.46 2.22 27.18
C LEU A 291 21.34 1.35 28.07
N GLY A 292 20.97 0.07 28.26
CA GLY A 292 21.72 -0.82 29.11
C GLY A 292 23.09 -1.14 28.52
N TRP A 293 23.21 -1.28 27.20
CA TRP A 293 24.47 -1.47 26.50
C TRP A 293 25.41 -0.26 26.65
N ASP A 294 24.89 0.97 26.49
CA ASP A 294 25.67 2.18 26.76
C ASP A 294 26.13 2.21 28.22
N ASN A 295 25.22 1.96 29.18
CA ASN A 295 25.54 2.01 30.60
C ASN A 295 26.67 1.03 31.00
N VAL A 296 26.65 -0.20 30.48
CA VAL A 296 27.64 -1.23 30.80
C VAL A 296 29.04 -0.86 30.28
N PHE A 297 29.15 -0.35 29.06
CA PHE A 297 30.45 -0.19 28.41
C PHE A 297 30.98 1.25 28.36
N ALA A 298 30.14 2.25 28.64
CA ALA A 298 30.51 3.66 28.67
C ALA A 298 31.75 3.94 29.55
N ALA A 299 31.81 3.36 30.74
CA ALA A 299 32.87 3.66 31.72
C ALA A 299 34.27 3.22 31.24
N CYS A 300 34.35 2.19 30.41
CA CYS A 300 35.60 1.60 29.95
C CYS A 300 35.95 1.94 28.50
N SER A 301 35.02 2.55 27.73
CA SER A 301 35.24 2.84 26.30
C SER A 301 36.26 3.95 26.05
N GLY A 302 36.61 4.74 27.07
CA GLY A 302 37.68 5.74 27.02
C GLY A 302 37.49 6.83 25.96
N GLY A 303 36.23 7.17 25.62
CA GLY A 303 35.94 8.15 24.56
C GLY A 303 35.73 7.52 23.18
N SER A 304 36.08 6.25 23.00
CA SER A 304 35.83 5.55 21.73
C SER A 304 34.33 5.24 21.56
N SER A 305 33.89 5.29 20.31
CA SER A 305 32.57 4.85 19.83
C SER A 305 32.45 3.31 19.75
N ARG A 306 33.49 2.58 20.16
CA ARG A 306 33.54 1.12 20.17
C ARG A 306 33.84 0.61 21.57
N ILE A 307 33.79 -0.70 21.74
CA ILE A 307 34.12 -1.35 23.00
C ILE A 307 35.52 -1.96 22.85
N PRO A 308 36.56 -1.37 23.47
CA PRO A 308 37.89 -1.95 23.51
C PRO A 308 37.87 -3.39 24.03
N ALA A 309 38.80 -4.25 23.57
CA ALA A 309 38.93 -5.60 24.11
C ALA A 309 39.09 -5.60 25.65
N ALA A 310 39.74 -4.56 26.19
CA ALA A 310 39.90 -4.34 27.62
C ALA A 310 38.55 -4.23 28.38
N CYS A 311 37.50 -3.67 27.78
CA CYS A 311 36.17 -3.58 28.41
C CYS A 311 35.52 -4.95 28.70
N TRP A 312 35.96 -6.00 27.99
CA TRP A 312 35.47 -7.35 28.22
C TRP A 312 36.17 -8.05 29.38
N GLY A 313 37.31 -7.50 29.85
CA GLY A 313 38.12 -8.06 30.94
C GLY A 313 38.38 -7.13 32.13
N ALA A 314 38.01 -5.84 32.08
CA ALA A 314 38.35 -4.85 33.10
C ALA A 314 37.26 -4.64 34.17
N ASP A 315 37.71 -4.31 35.38
CA ASP A 315 36.89 -3.88 36.51
C ASP A 315 36.48 -2.39 36.35
N PRO A 316 35.24 -1.98 36.67
CA PRO A 316 34.16 -2.81 37.19
C PRO A 316 33.55 -3.66 36.06
N ALA A 317 33.69 -4.98 36.17
CA ALA A 317 33.29 -5.94 35.14
C ALA A 317 31.77 -5.88 34.89
N PRO A 318 31.25 -6.41 33.77
CA PRO A 318 29.81 -6.65 33.58
C PRO A 318 29.14 -7.36 34.78
N LEU A 319 29.93 -8.12 35.56
CA LEU A 319 29.54 -8.80 36.78
C LEU A 319 29.27 -7.88 37.99
N THR A 320 29.88 -6.69 38.07
CA THR A 320 29.64 -5.72 39.17
C THR A 320 28.29 -5.01 39.03
N ARG A 321 27.80 -4.83 37.80
CA ARG A 321 26.46 -4.34 37.45
C ARG A 321 25.60 -5.46 36.86
N TRP A 322 25.70 -6.66 37.43
CA TRP A 322 25.03 -7.87 36.91
C TRP A 322 23.53 -7.68 36.66
N TRP A 323 22.84 -6.83 37.42
CA TRP A 323 21.42 -6.55 37.23
C TRP A 323 21.14 -5.79 35.92
N VAL A 324 22.01 -4.85 35.51
CA VAL A 324 21.90 -4.14 34.23
C VAL A 324 22.20 -5.11 33.08
N SER A 325 23.25 -5.91 33.21
CA SER A 325 23.57 -6.94 32.22
C SER A 325 22.47 -7.98 32.09
N ALA A 326 21.88 -8.43 33.20
CA ALA A 326 20.73 -9.33 33.21
C ALA A 326 19.50 -8.69 32.54
N ALA A 327 19.24 -7.40 32.78
CA ALA A 327 18.16 -6.67 32.12
C ALA A 327 18.39 -6.52 30.61
N VAL A 328 19.63 -6.29 30.16
CA VAL A 328 20.00 -6.28 28.73
C VAL A 328 19.77 -7.65 28.10
N ILE A 329 20.23 -8.73 28.75
CA ILE A 329 19.99 -10.10 28.27
C ILE A 329 18.48 -10.39 28.19
N ALA A 330 17.72 -10.01 29.23
CA ALA A 330 16.27 -10.13 29.23
C ALA A 330 15.61 -9.32 28.10
N ALA A 331 16.12 -8.13 27.79
CA ALA A 331 15.64 -7.31 26.68
C ALA A 331 15.95 -7.93 25.31
N VAL A 332 17.15 -8.49 25.12
CA VAL A 332 17.53 -9.22 23.90
C VAL A 332 16.64 -10.47 23.73
N LEU A 333 16.45 -11.26 24.78
CA LEU A 333 15.54 -12.41 24.77
C LEU A 333 14.10 -11.98 24.50
N GLY A 334 13.65 -10.87 25.08
CA GLY A 334 12.36 -10.25 24.83
C GLY A 334 12.17 -9.86 23.36
N LEU A 335 13.20 -9.32 22.73
CA LEU A 335 13.20 -8.99 21.29
C LEU A 335 13.10 -10.26 20.44
N VAL A 336 13.84 -11.32 20.78
CA VAL A 336 13.76 -12.63 20.10
C VAL A 336 12.36 -13.24 20.24
N VAL A 337 11.77 -13.19 21.44
CA VAL A 337 10.39 -13.65 21.68
C VAL A 337 9.40 -12.82 20.85
N THR A 338 9.58 -11.50 20.79
CA THR A 338 8.74 -10.60 19.98
C THR A 338 8.80 -10.98 18.50
N ILE A 339 10.01 -11.17 17.94
CA ILE A 339 10.20 -11.61 16.55
C ILE A 339 9.53 -12.97 16.31
N ALA A 340 9.75 -13.95 17.19
CA ALA A 340 9.15 -15.28 17.08
C ALA A 340 7.62 -15.22 17.11
N ARG A 341 7.03 -14.34 17.93
CA ARG A 341 5.57 -14.13 18.00
C ARG A 341 5.02 -13.46 16.76
N VAL A 342 5.68 -12.42 16.28
CA VAL A 342 5.33 -11.74 15.02
C VAL A 342 5.35 -12.73 13.84
N MET A 343 6.29 -13.67 13.81
CA MET A 343 6.33 -14.75 12.82
C MET A 343 5.18 -15.77 13.00
N ALA A 344 4.93 -16.21 14.23
CA ALA A 344 3.92 -17.22 14.54
C ALA A 344 2.47 -16.73 14.35
N ASP A 345 2.24 -15.41 14.45
CA ASP A 345 0.91 -14.83 14.39
C ASP A 345 0.40 -14.49 12.97
N THR A 346 1.13 -14.93 11.95
CA THR A 346 0.81 -14.72 10.53
C THR A 346 -0.44 -15.47 10.04
N ASP A 347 -0.61 -16.74 10.43
CA ASP A 347 -1.69 -17.62 9.94
C ASP A 347 -2.75 -17.90 11.00
N THR A 348 -4.05 -17.78 10.68
CA THR A 348 -5.12 -18.17 11.62
C THR A 348 -5.54 -19.64 11.49
N VAL A 349 -5.07 -20.37 10.46
CA VAL A 349 -5.36 -21.81 10.24
C VAL A 349 -5.11 -22.68 11.47
N THR A 350 -6.02 -23.62 11.71
CA THR A 350 -5.90 -24.61 12.78
C THR A 350 -5.48 -25.97 12.18
N ARG A 351 -4.46 -26.62 12.76
CA ARG A 351 -3.81 -27.82 12.19
C ARG A 351 -4.67 -29.09 12.13
N ARG A 352 -5.89 -29.12 12.69
CA ARG A 352 -6.70 -30.35 12.72
C ARG A 352 -7.46 -30.54 11.39
N PRO A 353 -7.28 -31.66 10.68
CA PRO A 353 -8.05 -31.96 9.47
C PRO A 353 -9.53 -32.16 9.82
N GLY A 354 -10.41 -31.53 9.04
CA GLY A 354 -11.50 -32.25 8.36
C GLY A 354 -12.70 -32.83 9.12
N GLU A 355 -13.02 -32.47 10.37
CA GLU A 355 -14.25 -33.02 11.04
C GLU A 355 -15.06 -32.03 11.88
N LEU A 356 -14.71 -30.73 11.86
CA LEU A 356 -15.38 -29.73 12.69
C LEU A 356 -16.50 -29.02 11.92
N THR A 357 -17.68 -28.92 12.56
CA THR A 357 -18.77 -28.04 12.12
C THR A 357 -18.29 -26.58 12.01
N SER A 358 -18.94 -25.77 11.17
CA SER A 358 -18.62 -24.36 10.95
C SER A 358 -18.59 -23.54 12.25
N ALA A 359 -19.58 -23.76 13.13
CA ALA A 359 -19.67 -23.14 14.45
C ALA A 359 -18.48 -23.51 15.37
N ALA A 360 -18.12 -24.79 15.44
CA ALA A 360 -16.99 -25.26 16.24
C ALA A 360 -15.65 -24.69 15.73
N ARG A 361 -15.51 -24.57 14.40
CA ARG A 361 -14.32 -23.95 13.79
C ARG A 361 -14.21 -22.46 14.12
N ARG A 362 -15.30 -21.69 14.03
CA ARG A 362 -15.33 -20.27 14.41
C ARG A 362 -14.95 -20.04 15.87
N ASN A 363 -15.50 -20.84 16.78
CA ASN A 363 -15.16 -20.75 18.20
C ASN A 363 -13.66 -21.01 18.45
N ARG A 364 -13.07 -21.93 17.69
CA ARG A 364 -11.63 -22.20 17.73
C ARG A 364 -10.80 -21.02 17.21
N VAL A 365 -11.19 -20.41 16.09
CA VAL A 365 -10.54 -19.20 15.56
C VAL A 365 -10.62 -18.05 16.58
N ARG A 366 -11.80 -17.80 17.17
CA ARG A 366 -12.00 -16.79 18.23
C ARG A 366 -11.10 -17.04 19.43
N ARG A 367 -11.00 -18.29 19.91
CA ARG A 367 -10.10 -18.65 21.02
C ARG A 367 -8.63 -18.43 20.68
N LYS A 368 -8.21 -18.76 19.45
CA LYS A 368 -6.85 -18.51 18.97
C LYS A 368 -6.55 -17.01 18.92
N LEU A 369 -7.48 -16.18 18.44
CA LEU A 369 -7.34 -14.72 18.42
C LEU A 369 -7.21 -14.13 19.84
N ARG A 370 -8.07 -14.54 20.79
CA ARG A 370 -7.95 -14.11 22.21
C ARG A 370 -6.62 -14.51 22.83
N ARG A 371 -6.11 -15.71 22.49
CA ARG A 371 -4.78 -16.16 22.95
C ARG A 371 -3.67 -15.26 22.41
N ARG A 372 -3.76 -14.79 21.16
CA ARG A 372 -2.80 -13.83 20.59
C ARG A 372 -2.83 -12.50 21.32
N GLU A 373 -4.02 -11.98 21.58
CA GLU A 373 -4.21 -10.75 22.37
C GLU A 373 -3.57 -10.87 23.75
N ALA A 374 -3.83 -11.97 24.47
CA ALA A 374 -3.22 -12.21 25.78
C ALA A 374 -1.69 -12.26 25.70
N TRP A 375 -1.12 -13.01 24.74
CA TRP A 375 0.33 -13.09 24.58
C TRP A 375 0.97 -11.75 24.24
N ALA A 376 0.36 -10.97 23.35
CA ALA A 376 0.86 -9.65 23.01
C ALA A 376 0.82 -8.70 24.23
N GLY A 377 -0.23 -8.78 25.04
CA GLY A 377 -0.33 -8.06 26.32
C GLY A 377 0.77 -8.46 27.30
N TRP A 378 1.01 -9.77 27.50
CA TRP A 378 2.09 -10.26 28.38
C TRP A 378 3.49 -9.85 27.89
N THR A 379 3.74 -9.91 26.59
CA THR A 379 5.02 -9.47 26.02
C THR A 379 5.22 -7.96 26.22
N LEU A 380 4.18 -7.15 26.04
CA LEU A 380 4.25 -5.71 26.30
C LEU A 380 4.49 -5.43 27.78
N LEU A 381 3.79 -6.11 28.69
CA LEU A 381 4.01 -5.96 30.13
C LEU A 381 5.47 -6.26 30.50
N ALA A 382 6.02 -7.37 30.00
CA ALA A 382 7.43 -7.72 30.21
C ALA A 382 8.37 -6.64 29.65
N ALA A 383 8.06 -6.09 28.47
CA ALA A 383 8.86 -5.02 27.86
C ALA A 383 8.83 -3.73 28.70
N VAL A 384 7.67 -3.36 29.24
CA VAL A 384 7.54 -2.20 30.15
C VAL A 384 8.35 -2.43 31.42
N VAL A 385 8.24 -3.60 32.05
CA VAL A 385 8.99 -3.93 33.28
C VAL A 385 10.50 -3.86 33.04
N VAL A 386 10.99 -4.46 31.95
CA VAL A 386 12.43 -4.43 31.61
C VAL A 386 12.89 -3.00 31.28
N TYR A 387 12.11 -2.25 30.49
CA TYR A 387 12.43 -0.87 30.17
C TYR A 387 12.49 0.02 31.42
N VAL A 388 11.50 -0.08 32.32
CA VAL A 388 11.48 0.68 33.58
C VAL A 388 12.64 0.27 34.47
N ALA A 389 12.97 -1.02 34.56
CA ALA A 389 14.13 -1.48 35.33
C ALA A 389 15.45 -0.89 34.80
N VAL A 390 15.66 -0.89 33.48
CA VAL A 390 16.84 -0.27 32.85
C VAL A 390 16.81 1.25 33.03
N PHE A 391 15.67 1.91 32.84
CA PHE A 391 15.49 3.34 33.02
C PHE A 391 15.91 3.77 34.43
N VAL A 392 15.38 3.08 35.46
CA VAL A 392 15.71 3.36 36.86
C VAL A 392 17.18 3.08 37.12
N ALA A 393 17.71 1.93 36.67
CA ALA A 393 19.11 1.57 36.89
C ALA A 393 20.09 2.56 36.25
N VAL A 394 19.76 3.10 35.07
CA VAL A 394 20.56 4.12 34.37
C VAL A 394 20.43 5.49 35.04
N ALA A 395 19.27 5.82 35.61
CA ALA A 395 19.02 7.08 36.29
C ALA A 395 19.64 7.14 37.70
N LEU A 396 19.96 5.99 38.32
CA LEU A 396 20.61 5.95 39.63
C LEU A 396 22.00 6.62 39.56
N PRO A 397 22.39 7.41 40.59
CA PRO A 397 23.65 8.14 40.56
C PRO A 397 24.86 7.20 40.50
N ASP A 398 25.72 7.40 39.51
CA ASP A 398 26.99 6.68 39.40
C ASP A 398 28.13 7.68 39.19
N ARG A 399 29.03 7.79 40.17
CA ARG A 399 30.13 8.76 40.15
C ARG A 399 31.07 8.57 38.95
N ALA A 400 31.22 7.35 38.44
CA ALA A 400 32.08 7.08 37.28
C ALA A 400 31.47 7.58 35.95
N LEU A 401 30.14 7.76 35.90
CA LEU A 401 29.42 8.07 34.66
C LEU A 401 28.68 9.42 34.65
N ASN A 402 28.41 10.02 35.81
CA ASN A 402 27.55 11.20 35.93
C ASN A 402 27.95 12.35 34.99
N TYR A 403 29.23 12.54 34.72
CA TYR A 403 29.74 13.62 33.86
C TYR A 403 30.57 13.11 32.67
N ALA A 404 30.40 11.84 32.32
CA ALA A 404 31.18 11.22 31.26
C ALA A 404 30.81 11.77 29.88
N ARG A 405 31.81 12.31 29.18
CA ARG A 405 31.72 12.94 27.86
C ARG A 405 32.13 11.96 26.76
N ILE A 406 31.28 10.97 26.55
CA ILE A 406 31.53 9.80 25.67
C ILE A 406 30.39 9.68 24.65
N PRO A 407 30.68 9.28 23.38
CA PRO A 407 29.64 8.99 22.38
C PRO A 407 28.68 7.88 22.83
N PHE A 408 27.47 7.87 22.29
CA PHE A 408 26.48 6.83 22.61
C PHE A 408 26.75 5.52 21.85
N LEU A 409 27.17 4.48 22.57
CA LEU A 409 27.71 3.25 21.96
C LEU A 409 26.64 2.39 21.26
N GLY A 410 25.41 2.37 21.79
CA GLY A 410 24.35 1.47 21.30
C GLY A 410 23.90 1.74 19.85
N LEU A 411 24.11 2.95 19.34
CA LEU A 411 23.61 3.37 18.02
C LEU A 411 24.63 3.28 16.90
N VAL A 412 25.86 2.88 17.20
CA VAL A 412 26.93 2.69 16.21
C VAL A 412 26.60 1.53 15.27
N VAL A 413 26.13 0.41 15.82
CA VAL A 413 25.92 -0.85 15.07
C VAL A 413 24.44 -1.11 14.78
N SER A 414 23.53 -0.68 15.67
CA SER A 414 22.10 -1.03 15.61
C SER A 414 21.41 -0.63 14.28
N PRO A 415 21.58 0.60 13.75
CA PRO A 415 21.00 0.96 12.45
C PRO A 415 21.53 0.13 11.29
N ALA A 416 22.82 -0.24 11.31
CA ALA A 416 23.42 -1.07 10.25
C ALA A 416 22.87 -2.51 10.27
N ILE A 417 22.73 -3.11 11.46
CA ILE A 417 22.13 -4.45 11.62
C ILE A 417 20.67 -4.44 11.13
N VAL A 418 19.87 -3.47 11.59
CA VAL A 418 18.45 -3.38 11.21
C VAL A 418 18.31 -3.19 9.70
N THR A 419 19.08 -2.28 9.09
CA THR A 419 19.09 -2.07 7.64
C THR A 419 19.56 -3.29 6.87
N GLY A 420 20.58 -4.01 7.37
CA GLY A 420 21.07 -5.24 6.77
C GLY A 420 20.00 -6.34 6.75
N VAL A 421 19.30 -6.55 7.88
CA VAL A 421 18.18 -7.50 7.98
C VAL A 421 17.04 -7.10 7.04
N LEU A 422 16.67 -5.82 7.00
CA LEU A 422 15.64 -5.30 6.09
C LEU A 422 16.01 -5.54 4.62
N LEU A 423 17.24 -5.21 4.23
CA LEU A 423 17.74 -5.39 2.86
C LEU A 423 17.73 -6.87 2.47
N ALA A 424 18.19 -7.74 3.36
CA ALA A 424 18.27 -9.16 3.12
C ALA A 424 16.87 -9.79 2.95
N ILE A 425 15.88 -9.39 3.78
CA ILE A 425 14.48 -9.80 3.60
C ILE A 425 13.92 -9.26 2.27
N ALA A 426 14.15 -7.98 1.94
CA ALA A 426 13.65 -7.37 0.71
C ALA A 426 14.24 -8.02 -0.56
N LEU A 427 15.54 -8.36 -0.55
CA LEU A 427 16.18 -9.13 -1.61
C LEU A 427 15.61 -10.54 -1.71
N SER A 428 15.42 -11.25 -0.59
CA SER A 428 14.77 -12.56 -0.60
C SER A 428 13.36 -12.52 -1.21
N ALA A 429 12.66 -11.40 -1.04
CA ALA A 429 11.31 -11.19 -1.53
C ALA A 429 11.19 -11.05 -3.05
N LEU A 430 12.28 -10.72 -3.75
CA LEU A 430 12.36 -10.82 -5.21
C LEU A 430 12.17 -12.28 -5.68
N GLY A 431 12.51 -13.25 -4.84
CA GLY A 431 12.38 -14.69 -5.11
C GLY A 431 11.04 -15.31 -4.69
N TRP A 432 10.21 -14.65 -3.87
CA TRP A 432 9.05 -15.30 -3.23
C TRP A 432 8.01 -15.86 -4.21
N ARG A 433 7.79 -15.21 -5.36
CA ARG A 433 6.90 -15.76 -6.42
C ARG A 433 7.63 -16.65 -7.43
N ARG A 434 8.96 -16.53 -7.53
CA ARG A 434 9.81 -17.20 -8.54
C ARG A 434 10.28 -18.59 -8.10
N LEU A 435 10.56 -18.75 -6.82
CA LEU A 435 11.04 -19.99 -6.23
C LEU A 435 9.88 -20.97 -5.90
N PRO A 436 10.07 -22.30 -6.00
CA PRO A 436 9.02 -23.30 -5.64
C PRO A 436 8.53 -23.18 -4.18
N GLU A 437 7.29 -23.61 -3.83
CA GLU A 437 6.58 -23.43 -2.51
C GLU A 437 7.16 -24.03 -1.18
N TRP A 438 6.70 -25.13 -0.58
CA TRP A 438 7.40 -26.09 0.36
C TRP A 438 6.64 -27.41 0.17
N PRO A 439 7.26 -28.57 -0.15
CA PRO A 439 6.47 -29.71 -0.57
C PRO A 439 5.96 -30.38 0.71
N SER A 440 4.86 -31.09 0.62
CA SER A 440 4.46 -31.99 1.71
C SER A 440 5.37 -33.24 1.81
N SER A 441 6.25 -33.48 0.82
CA SER A 441 6.98 -34.75 0.64
C SER A 441 8.51 -34.58 0.57
N ALA A 442 9.25 -35.34 1.38
CA ALA A 442 10.72 -35.38 1.41
C ALA A 442 11.38 -35.81 0.07
N ALA A 443 10.65 -36.45 -0.84
CA ALA A 443 11.18 -36.88 -2.15
C ALA A 443 11.59 -35.73 -3.10
N ARG A 444 11.29 -34.46 -2.76
CA ARG A 444 11.57 -33.28 -3.59
C ARG A 444 12.62 -32.32 -3.00
N VAL A 445 13.52 -32.78 -2.12
CA VAL A 445 14.56 -31.95 -1.45
C VAL A 445 15.33 -31.02 -2.41
N LYS A 446 15.64 -31.47 -3.64
CA LYS A 446 16.34 -30.65 -4.67
C LYS A 446 15.56 -29.39 -5.09
N GLU A 447 14.24 -29.34 -4.91
CA GLU A 447 13.42 -28.17 -5.26
C GLU A 447 13.43 -27.07 -4.19
N TRP A 448 13.91 -27.36 -2.97
CA TRP A 448 13.92 -26.47 -1.78
C TRP A 448 15.26 -25.85 -1.51
N LEU A 449 16.31 -26.50 -1.99
CA LEU A 449 17.69 -26.07 -1.82
C LEU A 449 17.87 -24.58 -2.14
N PRO A 450 17.30 -24.01 -3.22
CA PRO A 450 17.43 -22.58 -3.49
C PRO A 450 16.81 -21.69 -2.41
N ALA A 451 15.65 -22.08 -1.85
CA ALA A 451 14.97 -21.31 -0.82
C ALA A 451 15.74 -21.31 0.51
N VAL A 452 16.26 -22.48 0.91
CA VAL A 452 17.10 -22.63 2.12
C VAL A 452 18.42 -21.88 1.94
N VAL A 453 19.06 -22.00 0.78
CA VAL A 453 20.29 -21.25 0.43
C VAL A 453 20.03 -19.74 0.49
N CYS A 454 18.91 -19.23 -0.02
CA CYS A 454 18.58 -17.82 0.13
C CYS A 454 18.49 -17.37 1.60
N ILE A 455 17.87 -18.17 2.48
CA ILE A 455 17.78 -17.85 3.92
C ILE A 455 19.18 -17.85 4.55
N VAL A 456 20.01 -18.85 4.23
CA VAL A 456 21.39 -18.94 4.74
C VAL A 456 22.21 -17.74 4.25
N LEU A 457 22.15 -17.38 2.97
CA LEU A 457 22.87 -16.22 2.41
C LEU A 457 22.46 -14.91 3.10
N VAL A 458 21.18 -14.75 3.42
CA VAL A 458 20.66 -13.59 4.18
C VAL A 458 21.26 -13.54 5.58
N VAL A 459 21.29 -14.68 6.29
CA VAL A 459 21.87 -14.76 7.64
C VAL A 459 23.37 -14.51 7.61
N VAL A 460 24.09 -15.13 6.66
CA VAL A 460 25.53 -14.95 6.47
C VAL A 460 25.85 -13.49 6.16
N ALA A 461 25.12 -12.84 5.24
CA ALA A 461 25.33 -11.43 4.94
C ALA A 461 25.15 -10.54 6.18
N GLY A 462 24.07 -10.76 6.95
CA GLY A 462 23.80 -10.01 8.17
C GLY A 462 24.87 -10.19 9.26
N LEU A 463 25.28 -11.44 9.53
CA LEU A 463 26.31 -11.74 10.52
C LEU A 463 27.68 -11.19 10.10
N SER A 464 28.03 -11.31 8.81
CA SER A 464 29.30 -10.79 8.29
C SER A 464 29.36 -9.26 8.34
N VAL A 465 28.24 -8.55 8.10
CA VAL A 465 28.18 -7.09 8.31
C VAL A 465 28.37 -6.75 9.78
N ALA A 466 27.66 -7.41 10.68
CA ALA A 466 27.80 -7.17 12.12
C ALA A 466 29.25 -7.37 12.57
N LEU A 467 29.89 -8.44 12.11
CA LEU A 467 31.30 -8.73 12.38
C LEU A 467 32.22 -7.66 11.78
N ALA A 468 32.03 -7.28 10.51
CA ALA A 468 32.85 -6.26 9.85
C ALA A 468 32.79 -4.92 10.57
N VAL A 469 31.57 -4.48 10.94
CA VAL A 469 31.35 -3.24 11.69
C VAL A 469 32.04 -3.31 13.04
N VAL A 470 31.98 -4.42 13.77
CA VAL A 470 32.69 -4.58 15.06
C VAL A 470 34.22 -4.51 14.88
N LEU A 471 34.75 -5.02 13.76
CA LEU A 471 36.19 -5.15 13.53
C LEU A 471 36.89 -3.94 12.88
N THR A 472 36.21 -3.00 12.22
CA THR A 472 36.84 -1.84 11.52
C THR A 472 36.95 -0.57 12.38
N PRO A 473 38.05 -0.23 13.08
CA PRO A 473 38.09 0.91 14.01
C PRO A 473 37.63 2.23 13.39
N ASP A 474 36.97 3.09 14.18
CA ASP A 474 36.42 4.35 13.68
C ASP A 474 37.54 5.32 13.26
N GLY A 475 37.41 5.88 12.05
CA GLY A 475 38.43 6.76 11.47
C GLY A 475 39.64 6.03 10.88
N GLU A 476 39.75 4.72 11.04
CA GLU A 476 40.82 3.91 10.46
C GLU A 476 40.37 3.15 9.22
N PRO A 477 41.29 2.85 8.29
CA PRO A 477 40.99 1.94 7.19
C PRO A 477 40.63 0.54 7.72
N PRO A 478 39.67 -0.16 7.10
CA PRO A 478 39.34 -1.53 7.46
C PRO A 478 40.60 -2.40 7.40
N GLN A 479 40.82 -3.17 8.46
CA GLN A 479 41.90 -4.16 8.50
C GLN A 479 41.49 -5.46 7.78
N PRO A 480 42.43 -6.32 7.36
CA PRO A 480 42.15 -7.54 6.60
C PRO A 480 40.96 -8.40 7.09
N PRO A 481 40.76 -8.67 8.40
CA PRO A 481 39.62 -9.48 8.85
C PRO A 481 38.27 -8.78 8.64
N SER A 482 38.24 -7.45 8.78
CA SER A 482 37.03 -6.66 8.54
C SER A 482 36.72 -6.49 7.05
N ILE A 483 37.76 -6.35 6.21
CA ILE A 483 37.63 -6.38 4.75
C ILE A 483 37.03 -7.71 4.30
N MET A 484 37.54 -8.82 4.84
CA MET A 484 37.03 -10.15 4.52
C MET A 484 35.55 -10.29 4.92
N ALA A 485 35.16 -9.81 6.09
CA ALA A 485 33.76 -9.83 6.53
C ALA A 485 32.84 -8.99 5.62
N TYR A 486 33.26 -7.77 5.22
CA TYR A 486 32.53 -6.98 4.22
C TYR A 486 32.44 -7.69 2.86
N ALA A 487 33.53 -8.32 2.40
CA ALA A 487 33.56 -9.06 1.15
C ALA A 487 32.64 -10.28 1.17
N VAL A 488 32.59 -11.03 2.28
CA VAL A 488 31.66 -12.16 2.45
C VAL A 488 30.21 -11.68 2.40
N SER A 489 29.90 -10.55 3.05
CA SER A 489 28.55 -9.96 2.94
C SER A 489 28.20 -9.60 1.50
N ALA A 490 29.07 -8.84 0.82
CA ALA A 490 28.87 -8.43 -0.57
C ALA A 490 28.71 -9.65 -1.50
N ALA A 491 29.55 -10.67 -1.34
CA ALA A 491 29.47 -11.92 -2.09
C ALA A 491 28.16 -12.67 -1.82
N ALA A 492 27.74 -12.78 -0.56
CA ALA A 492 26.47 -13.43 -0.21
C ALA A 492 25.26 -12.72 -0.82
N LEU A 493 25.23 -11.38 -0.78
CA LEU A 493 24.19 -10.56 -1.42
C LEU A 493 24.22 -10.68 -2.95
N LEU A 494 25.40 -10.72 -3.56
CA LEU A 494 25.57 -10.92 -5.00
C LEU A 494 25.08 -12.30 -5.44
N VAL A 495 25.50 -13.36 -4.75
CA VAL A 495 25.04 -14.73 -5.01
C VAL A 495 23.53 -14.83 -4.84
N LEU A 496 22.96 -14.20 -3.81
CA LEU A 496 21.51 -14.12 -3.62
C LEU A 496 20.83 -13.44 -4.84
N ALA A 497 21.35 -12.31 -5.29
CA ALA A 497 20.84 -11.59 -6.47
C ALA A 497 20.94 -12.44 -7.76
N LEU A 498 22.04 -13.16 -7.96
CA LEU A 498 22.24 -14.05 -9.11
C LEU A 498 21.27 -15.24 -9.08
N ILE A 499 21.10 -15.90 -7.93
CA ILE A 499 20.12 -16.99 -7.76
C ILE A 499 18.71 -16.50 -8.10
N ILE A 500 18.34 -15.27 -7.74
CA ILE A 500 17.03 -14.69 -8.02
C ILE A 500 16.87 -14.30 -9.49
N ALA A 501 17.93 -13.76 -10.11
CA ALA A 501 17.93 -13.33 -11.51
C ALA A 501 17.88 -14.53 -12.47
N PHE A 502 18.66 -15.58 -12.20
CA PHE A 502 18.84 -16.72 -13.09
C PHE A 502 18.08 -18.00 -12.66
N GLY A 503 17.60 -18.06 -11.41
CA GLY A 503 16.84 -19.19 -10.85
C GLY A 503 15.55 -19.60 -11.60
N PRO A 504 14.79 -18.72 -12.29
CA PRO A 504 13.62 -19.16 -13.07
C PRO A 504 14.04 -19.75 -14.45
N SER A 505 14.97 -20.71 -14.46
CA SER A 505 15.56 -21.28 -15.69
C SER A 505 14.64 -22.21 -16.49
N ARG A 506 13.50 -22.65 -15.95
CA ARG A 506 12.51 -23.43 -16.72
C ARG A 506 11.62 -22.50 -17.56
N ALA A 507 11.65 -22.65 -18.89
CA ALA A 507 10.86 -21.87 -19.86
C ALA A 507 9.38 -21.72 -19.46
N ARG A 508 8.74 -22.81 -19.00
CA ARG A 508 7.33 -22.84 -18.55
C ARG A 508 7.03 -21.89 -17.38
N ARG A 509 7.99 -21.63 -16.46
CA ARG A 509 7.82 -20.64 -15.37
C ARG A 509 8.02 -19.22 -15.87
N ARG A 510 8.94 -18.99 -16.82
CA ARG A 510 9.14 -17.66 -17.42
C ARG A 510 7.87 -17.15 -18.09
N ASP A 511 7.09 -18.04 -18.70
CA ASP A 511 5.84 -17.64 -19.36
C ASP A 511 4.75 -17.19 -18.40
N VAL A 512 4.59 -17.85 -17.25
CA VAL A 512 3.61 -17.42 -16.22
C VAL A 512 4.03 -16.10 -15.58
N LEU A 513 5.31 -15.97 -15.23
CA LEU A 513 5.84 -14.80 -14.52
C LEU A 513 5.73 -13.51 -15.36
N ARG A 514 5.76 -13.59 -16.70
CA ARG A 514 5.64 -12.42 -17.60
C ARG A 514 4.34 -11.64 -17.45
N TYR A 515 3.28 -12.25 -16.91
CA TYR A 515 2.01 -11.57 -16.61
C TYR A 515 1.90 -11.11 -15.15
N GLU A 516 2.95 -11.26 -14.35
CA GLU A 516 3.01 -10.76 -12.99
C GLU A 516 3.82 -9.45 -12.96
N GLY A 517 3.56 -8.60 -11.97
CA GLY A 517 4.27 -7.34 -11.77
C GLY A 517 5.78 -7.56 -11.61
N TRP A 518 6.58 -6.79 -12.37
CA TRP A 518 8.03 -6.95 -12.47
C TRP A 518 8.48 -8.39 -12.77
N SER A 519 7.69 -9.14 -13.53
CA SER A 519 7.96 -10.57 -13.78
C SER A 519 8.07 -11.40 -12.49
N GLY A 520 7.16 -11.14 -11.54
CA GLY A 520 7.04 -11.85 -10.26
C GLY A 520 7.94 -11.35 -9.13
N THR A 521 8.75 -10.30 -9.34
CA THR A 521 9.56 -9.68 -8.26
C THR A 521 8.84 -8.57 -7.50
N GLY A 522 7.56 -8.33 -7.79
CA GLY A 522 6.77 -7.28 -7.16
C GLY A 522 6.92 -7.16 -5.64
N PRO A 523 6.88 -8.26 -4.85
CA PRO A 523 7.09 -8.17 -3.40
C PRO A 523 8.43 -7.53 -3.04
N GLY A 524 9.54 -8.01 -3.62
CA GLY A 524 10.86 -7.45 -3.34
C GLY A 524 11.04 -6.02 -3.85
N VAL A 525 10.51 -5.69 -5.03
CA VAL A 525 10.57 -4.31 -5.55
C VAL A 525 9.88 -3.34 -4.60
N VAL A 526 8.67 -3.67 -4.14
CA VAL A 526 7.92 -2.81 -3.22
C VAL A 526 8.58 -2.74 -1.83
N LEU A 527 9.14 -3.84 -1.30
CA LEU A 527 9.91 -3.81 -0.05
C LEU A 527 11.20 -2.99 -0.17
N LEU A 528 11.88 -3.01 -1.31
CA LEU A 528 13.06 -2.18 -1.56
C LEU A 528 12.70 -0.68 -1.65
N LEU A 529 11.58 -0.34 -2.28
CA LEU A 529 11.05 1.03 -2.25
C LEU A 529 10.69 1.47 -0.83
N SER A 530 10.08 0.57 -0.05
CA SER A 530 9.77 0.79 1.36
C SER A 530 11.04 1.03 2.19
N LEU A 531 12.05 0.18 2.05
CA LEU A 531 13.32 0.30 2.76
C LEU A 531 14.06 1.58 2.37
N GLY A 532 14.19 1.83 1.07
CA GLY A 532 14.87 3.03 0.57
C GLY A 532 14.16 4.32 1.00
N GLY A 533 12.82 4.33 1.01
CA GLY A 533 12.03 5.43 1.57
C GLY A 533 12.25 5.60 3.07
N ALA A 534 12.27 4.51 3.85
CA ALA A 534 12.54 4.56 5.28
C ALA A 534 13.96 5.05 5.60
N MET A 535 14.96 4.60 4.85
CA MET A 535 16.35 5.06 4.97
C MET A 535 16.49 6.52 4.57
N LEU A 536 15.85 6.96 3.49
CA LEU A 536 15.87 8.36 3.07
C LEU A 536 15.29 9.28 4.14
N LEU A 537 14.14 8.91 4.74
CA LEU A 537 13.52 9.67 5.82
C LEU A 537 14.35 9.65 7.10
N SER A 538 14.91 8.50 7.47
CA SER A 538 15.76 8.37 8.67
C SER A 538 17.07 9.14 8.52
N THR A 539 17.71 9.07 7.34
CA THR A 539 18.90 9.86 7.02
C THR A 539 18.57 11.36 6.99
N LEU A 540 17.45 11.76 6.41
CA LEU A 540 17.02 13.17 6.42
C LEU A 540 16.81 13.67 7.85
N LEU A 541 16.19 12.87 8.71
CA LEU A 541 16.01 13.20 10.12
C LEU A 541 17.36 13.35 10.86
N VAL A 542 18.23 12.33 10.77
CA VAL A 542 19.47 12.29 11.55
C VAL A 542 20.51 13.28 11.05
N VAL A 543 20.78 13.28 9.74
CA VAL A 543 21.76 14.21 9.13
C VAL A 543 21.21 15.62 9.08
N GLY A 544 19.90 15.80 8.84
CA GLY A 544 19.25 17.10 8.91
C GLY A 544 19.31 17.70 10.32
N ALA A 545 19.07 16.90 11.36
CA ALA A 545 19.22 17.34 12.75
C ALA A 545 20.67 17.70 13.09
N GLN A 546 21.65 16.90 12.64
CA GLN A 546 23.07 17.21 12.77
C GLN A 546 23.38 18.60 12.19
N CYS A 547 22.98 18.84 10.94
CA CYS A 547 23.26 20.10 10.27
C CYS A 547 22.56 21.28 10.93
N TRP A 548 21.30 21.12 11.34
CA TRP A 548 20.58 22.15 12.07
C TRP A 548 21.29 22.49 13.39
N LEU A 549 21.62 21.49 14.21
CA LEU A 549 22.28 21.69 15.50
C LEU A 549 23.65 22.37 15.37
N SER A 550 24.44 22.02 14.35
CA SER A 550 25.77 22.61 14.11
C SER A 550 25.75 24.01 13.48
N SER A 551 24.58 24.50 13.04
CA SER A 551 24.49 25.78 12.33
C SER A 551 24.26 26.96 13.27
N PRO A 552 25.03 28.06 13.16
CA PRO A 552 24.80 29.27 13.97
C PRO A 552 23.76 30.23 13.37
N GLY A 553 23.26 29.97 12.16
CA GLY A 553 22.35 30.87 11.42
C GLY A 553 21.06 30.20 10.94
N ALA A 554 20.14 31.01 10.40
CA ALA A 554 18.82 30.57 9.92
C ALA A 554 18.86 29.61 8.72
N VAL A 555 19.97 29.60 7.97
CA VAL A 555 20.22 28.64 6.89
C VAL A 555 21.20 27.58 7.41
N PRO A 556 20.82 26.30 7.44
CA PRO A 556 21.71 25.26 7.92
C PRO A 556 22.97 25.13 7.04
N ALA A 557 24.15 25.36 7.61
CA ALA A 557 25.44 25.10 7.02
C ALA A 557 26.06 23.88 7.72
N CYS A 558 26.44 22.86 6.95
CA CYS A 558 26.92 21.62 7.51
C CYS A 558 28.35 21.35 7.04
N PRO A 559 29.35 21.39 7.94
CA PRO A 559 30.63 20.80 7.65
C PRO A 559 30.47 19.28 7.77
N LEU A 560 30.31 18.59 6.63
CA LEU A 560 30.39 17.13 6.59
C LEU A 560 31.84 16.62 6.66
N THR A 561 32.82 17.53 6.59
CA THR A 561 34.24 17.27 6.77
C THR A 561 34.60 17.13 8.26
N PRO A 562 35.39 16.11 8.64
CA PRO A 562 35.94 16.01 9.98
C PRO A 562 36.84 17.22 10.29
N GLY A 563 36.47 18.01 11.31
CA GLY A 563 37.14 19.23 11.77
C GLY A 563 36.54 19.70 13.12
N GLN A 564 37.23 20.59 13.85
CA GLN A 564 37.05 20.85 15.30
C GLN A 564 35.57 20.81 15.80
N ALA A 565 35.34 19.99 16.84
CA ALA A 565 34.11 19.84 17.62
C ALA A 565 32.80 19.62 16.82
N ALA A 566 32.86 18.88 15.71
CA ALA A 566 31.70 18.53 14.90
C ALA A 566 30.89 17.36 15.48
N LEU A 567 29.55 17.43 15.33
CA LEU A 567 28.64 16.33 15.67
C LEU A 567 28.92 15.08 14.83
N VAL A 568 28.90 13.92 15.48
CA VAL A 568 29.12 12.61 14.85
C VAL A 568 27.79 11.87 14.76
N THR A 569 27.38 11.51 13.55
CA THR A 569 26.21 10.66 13.29
C THR A 569 26.60 9.20 13.00
N PRO A 570 25.71 8.22 13.29
CA PRO A 570 25.94 6.82 12.95
C PRO A 570 26.26 6.58 11.47
N GLY A 571 27.24 5.71 11.21
CA GLY A 571 27.79 5.47 9.87
C GLY A 571 26.76 5.04 8.83
N ALA A 572 25.73 4.26 9.21
CA ALA A 572 24.70 3.79 8.29
C ALA A 572 23.95 4.95 7.60
N TYR A 573 23.54 5.97 8.35
CA TYR A 573 22.80 7.12 7.79
C TYR A 573 23.69 7.99 6.91
N ARG A 574 24.94 8.19 7.33
CA ARG A 574 25.94 8.97 6.59
C ARG A 574 26.34 8.30 5.28
N ASN A 575 26.62 7.00 5.31
CA ASN A 575 26.89 6.18 4.11
C ASN A 575 25.73 6.28 3.12
N PHE A 576 24.50 6.09 3.60
CA PHE A 576 23.33 6.18 2.73
C PHE A 576 23.21 7.58 2.11
N GLY A 577 23.34 8.62 2.94
CA GLY A 577 23.31 10.02 2.51
C GLY A 577 24.30 10.34 1.39
N SER A 578 25.54 9.82 1.47
CA SER A 578 26.55 10.01 0.41
C SER A 578 26.19 9.39 -0.94
N THR A 579 25.29 8.39 -0.97
CA THR A 579 24.86 7.77 -2.23
C THR A 579 23.72 8.51 -2.91
N VAL A 580 22.91 9.26 -2.15
CA VAL A 580 21.68 9.90 -2.65
C VAL A 580 21.90 10.77 -3.90
N PRO A 581 22.93 11.65 -3.98
CA PRO A 581 23.17 12.46 -5.18
C PRO A 581 23.40 11.60 -6.43
N ALA A 582 24.26 10.59 -6.32
CA ALA A 582 24.60 9.70 -7.43
C ALA A 582 23.37 8.92 -7.89
N LEU A 583 22.59 8.37 -6.96
CA LEU A 583 21.36 7.63 -7.29
C LEU A 583 20.31 8.55 -7.96
N ALA A 584 20.16 9.79 -7.48
CA ALA A 584 19.25 10.77 -8.05
C ALA A 584 19.66 11.16 -9.48
N VAL A 585 20.95 11.43 -9.73
CA VAL A 585 21.47 11.74 -11.07
C VAL A 585 21.26 10.56 -12.01
N LEU A 586 21.59 9.33 -11.60
CA LEU A 586 21.39 8.13 -12.43
C LEU A 586 19.91 7.94 -12.81
N LEU A 587 18.99 8.15 -11.87
CA LEU A 587 17.55 8.04 -12.13
C LEU A 587 17.05 9.15 -13.06
N LEU A 588 17.46 10.39 -12.82
CA LEU A 588 17.09 11.54 -13.66
C LEU A 588 17.63 11.39 -15.09
N LEU A 589 18.87 10.90 -15.25
CA LEU A 589 19.44 10.58 -16.55
C LEU A 589 18.64 9.49 -17.26
N LEU A 590 18.27 8.41 -16.55
CA LEU A 590 17.41 7.36 -17.12
C LEU A 590 16.07 7.94 -17.61
N ILE A 591 15.40 8.73 -16.77
CA ILE A 591 14.11 9.37 -17.11
C ILE A 591 14.28 10.33 -18.29
N ALA A 592 15.32 11.16 -18.29
CA ALA A 592 15.60 12.12 -19.36
C ALA A 592 15.92 11.42 -20.69
N ILE A 593 16.78 10.41 -20.68
CA ILE A 593 17.11 9.60 -21.86
C ILE A 593 15.84 8.97 -22.45
N VAL A 594 14.99 8.36 -21.59
CA VAL A 594 13.73 7.77 -22.03
C VAL A 594 12.77 8.85 -22.56
N ALA A 595 12.62 9.97 -21.86
CA ALA A 595 11.75 11.07 -22.26
C ALA A 595 12.17 11.67 -23.61
N VAL A 596 13.43 12.03 -23.78
CA VAL A 596 13.98 12.59 -25.03
C VAL A 596 13.84 11.60 -26.18
N ALA A 597 14.20 10.33 -25.96
CA ALA A 597 14.14 9.31 -27.00
C ALA A 597 12.69 8.98 -27.42
N ARG A 598 11.70 9.13 -26.53
CA ARG A 598 10.30 8.74 -26.79
C ARG A 598 9.34 9.89 -27.05
N MET A 599 9.66 11.12 -26.67
CA MET A 599 8.88 12.30 -27.09
C MET A 599 9.08 12.64 -28.58
N SER A 600 10.23 12.26 -29.15
CA SER A 600 10.58 12.43 -30.57
C SER A 600 9.97 11.35 -31.48
N THR A 601 9.62 10.19 -30.95
CA THR A 601 9.12 9.05 -31.71
C THR A 601 7.78 8.58 -31.17
N THR A 602 6.69 8.75 -31.92
CA THR A 602 5.39 8.20 -31.49
C THR A 602 4.59 7.63 -32.64
N PRO A 603 4.13 6.38 -32.48
CA PRO A 603 3.32 5.72 -33.48
C PRO A 603 1.89 6.28 -33.55
N ARG A 604 1.31 6.43 -34.76
CA ARG A 604 -0.14 6.69 -34.98
C ARG A 604 -0.95 5.44 -34.60
N LEU A 605 -1.16 5.18 -33.31
CA LEU A 605 -1.95 4.03 -32.86
C LEU A 605 -3.35 4.48 -32.45
N THR A 606 -4.38 4.08 -33.20
CA THR A 606 -5.79 4.02 -32.76
C THR A 606 -6.23 2.57 -32.85
N THR A 607 -6.55 1.94 -31.73
CA THR A 607 -7.03 0.55 -31.69
C THR A 607 -8.52 0.41 -31.37
N PRO A 608 -9.15 1.25 -30.52
CA PRO A 608 -10.52 0.94 -30.15
C PRO A 608 -11.52 1.49 -31.20
N ARG A 609 -12.49 0.66 -31.59
CA ARG A 609 -13.66 1.12 -32.36
C ARG A 609 -14.54 1.98 -31.44
N THR A 610 -14.98 3.14 -31.92
CA THR A 610 -15.94 3.99 -31.21
C THR A 610 -17.32 3.80 -31.83
N GLU A 611 -18.23 3.16 -31.10
CA GLU A 611 -19.63 2.97 -31.52
C GLU A 611 -20.49 4.11 -30.96
N GLY A 612 -21.26 4.79 -31.82
CA GLY A 612 -22.11 5.92 -31.41
C GLY A 612 -21.40 7.28 -31.25
N GLY A 613 -20.10 7.36 -31.59
CA GLY A 613 -19.32 8.61 -31.60
C GLY A 613 -18.95 9.12 -33.00
N ARG A 614 -18.27 10.27 -33.08
CA ARG A 614 -17.73 10.83 -34.33
C ARG A 614 -16.20 10.67 -34.38
N PRO A 615 -15.64 9.52 -34.78
CA PRO A 615 -14.20 9.34 -34.78
C PRO A 615 -13.51 10.33 -35.76
N LEU A 616 -12.65 11.21 -35.24
CA LEU A 616 -11.82 12.13 -36.05
C LEU A 616 -10.84 11.39 -36.99
N ARG A 617 -10.55 10.12 -36.70
CA ARG A 617 -9.70 9.23 -37.52
C ARG A 617 -10.29 7.83 -37.49
N ALA A 618 -10.29 7.15 -38.64
CA ALA A 618 -10.69 5.76 -38.72
C ALA A 618 -9.85 4.89 -37.75
N PRO A 619 -10.48 4.03 -36.93
CA PRO A 619 -9.75 3.09 -36.07
C PRO A 619 -8.98 2.07 -36.93
N LEU A 620 -7.77 1.70 -36.51
CA LEU A 620 -7.02 0.62 -37.19
C LEU A 620 -7.56 -0.72 -36.69
N ARG A 621 -8.26 -1.46 -37.57
CA ARG A 621 -8.82 -2.78 -37.26
C ARG A 621 -7.77 -3.85 -36.95
N ARG A 622 -6.57 -3.77 -37.54
CA ARG A 622 -5.46 -4.71 -37.30
C ARG A 622 -4.12 -4.07 -37.66
N TYR A 623 -3.06 -4.36 -36.91
CA TYR A 623 -1.71 -3.88 -37.25
C TYR A 623 -1.11 -4.72 -38.39
N ARG A 624 -0.81 -4.10 -39.54
CA ARG A 624 -0.08 -4.78 -40.63
C ARG A 624 1.42 -4.68 -40.34
N ASN A 625 2.09 -5.82 -40.10
CA ASN A 625 3.55 -5.97 -39.96
C ASN A 625 4.24 -5.29 -38.76
N GLY A 626 3.51 -4.84 -37.74
CA GLY A 626 4.11 -4.32 -36.49
C GLY A 626 4.92 -3.02 -36.64
N THR A 627 4.96 -2.42 -37.83
CA THR A 627 5.58 -1.12 -38.10
C THR A 627 4.54 -0.02 -38.01
N VAL A 628 4.90 1.13 -37.43
CA VAL A 628 3.97 2.24 -37.29
C VAL A 628 4.40 3.44 -38.12
N PRO A 629 3.55 3.91 -39.07
CA PRO A 629 3.83 5.11 -39.83
C PRO A 629 3.98 6.34 -38.93
N ARG A 630 5.06 7.11 -39.13
CA ARG A 630 5.21 8.43 -38.51
C ARG A 630 4.13 9.37 -39.05
N ALA A 631 3.56 10.20 -38.17
CA ALA A 631 2.57 11.18 -38.56
C ALA A 631 3.19 12.49 -39.05
N GLY A 632 2.96 12.88 -40.30
CA GLY A 632 2.77 14.30 -40.63
C GLY A 632 1.37 14.73 -40.16
N SER A 633 1.22 15.85 -39.47
CA SER A 633 -0.09 16.31 -39.00
C SER A 633 -0.18 17.82 -39.18
N THR A 634 -1.11 18.28 -40.02
CA THR A 634 -1.35 19.71 -40.29
C THR A 634 -2.41 20.34 -39.37
N GLY A 635 -3.24 19.55 -38.67
CA GLY A 635 -4.34 20.04 -37.82
C GLY A 635 -3.99 20.22 -36.32
N LYS A 636 -4.42 21.34 -35.71
CA LYS A 636 -4.15 21.68 -34.29
C LYS A 636 -4.68 20.64 -33.29
N LEU A 637 -5.91 20.13 -33.46
CA LEU A 637 -6.54 19.17 -32.55
C LEU A 637 -5.82 17.82 -32.56
N THR A 638 -5.50 17.31 -33.75
CA THR A 638 -4.72 16.09 -33.96
C THR A 638 -3.36 16.15 -33.27
N THR A 639 -2.66 17.29 -33.35
CA THR A 639 -1.38 17.49 -32.67
C THR A 639 -1.54 17.44 -31.14
N ARG A 640 -2.62 18.03 -30.60
CA ARG A 640 -2.92 17.95 -29.16
C ARG A 640 -3.22 16.51 -28.71
N MET A 641 -3.98 15.73 -29.49
CA MET A 641 -4.25 14.31 -29.21
C MET A 641 -2.96 13.48 -29.22
N LEU A 642 -2.09 13.69 -30.21
CA LEU A 642 -0.79 13.01 -30.27
C LEU A 642 0.09 13.33 -29.06
N ARG A 643 0.11 14.59 -28.59
CA ARG A 643 0.81 14.97 -27.35
C ARG A 643 0.22 14.28 -26.12
N ALA A 644 -1.10 14.18 -26.03
CA ALA A 644 -1.75 13.47 -24.92
C ALA A 644 -1.40 11.97 -24.93
N ARG A 645 -1.40 11.30 -26.09
CA ARG A 645 -0.96 9.89 -26.21
C ARG A 645 0.52 9.71 -25.86
N ARG A 646 1.39 10.67 -26.22
CA ARG A 646 2.82 10.67 -25.82
C ARG A 646 2.98 10.71 -24.31
N PHE A 647 2.24 11.62 -23.68
CA PHE A 647 2.25 11.78 -22.24
C PHE A 647 1.74 10.51 -21.53
N ALA A 648 0.61 9.96 -21.99
CA ALA A 648 0.09 8.67 -21.50
C ALA A 648 1.12 7.55 -21.65
N GLY A 649 1.75 7.43 -22.82
CA GLY A 649 2.82 6.46 -23.05
C GLY A 649 4.00 6.62 -22.08
N LEU A 650 4.46 7.84 -21.81
CA LEU A 650 5.53 8.07 -20.82
C LEU A 650 5.09 7.62 -19.43
N PHE A 651 3.87 7.96 -19.01
CA PHE A 651 3.31 7.57 -17.72
C PHE A 651 3.21 6.04 -17.57
N HIS A 652 2.84 5.33 -18.64
CA HIS A 652 2.75 3.87 -18.65
C HIS A 652 4.10 3.16 -18.39
N ARG A 653 5.24 3.86 -18.46
CA ARG A 653 6.57 3.32 -18.11
C ARG A 653 6.87 3.40 -16.61
N GLY A 654 5.90 3.79 -15.78
CA GLY A 654 6.05 3.86 -14.34
C GLY A 654 6.56 2.56 -13.71
N GLU A 655 6.06 1.39 -14.14
CA GLU A 655 6.51 0.10 -13.60
C GLU A 655 8.03 -0.15 -13.76
N PRO A 656 8.62 -0.15 -14.97
CA PRO A 656 10.06 -0.37 -15.12
C PRO A 656 10.91 0.73 -14.46
N VAL A 657 10.44 1.98 -14.44
CA VAL A 657 11.13 3.09 -13.75
C VAL A 657 11.16 2.87 -12.23
N LEU A 658 10.03 2.45 -11.63
CA LEU A 658 9.96 2.09 -10.21
C LEU A 658 10.85 0.86 -9.89
N GLY A 659 10.96 -0.08 -10.82
CA GLY A 659 11.90 -1.21 -10.70
C GLY A 659 13.36 -0.75 -10.69
N ALA A 660 13.73 0.21 -11.55
CA ALA A 660 15.07 0.79 -11.57
C ALA A 660 15.37 1.59 -10.29
N LEU A 661 14.41 2.41 -9.82
CA LEU A 661 14.52 3.12 -8.55
C LEU A 661 14.73 2.15 -7.38
N ALA A 662 13.96 1.06 -7.31
CA ALA A 662 14.13 0.05 -6.27
C ALA A 662 15.52 -0.59 -6.30
N GLY A 663 16.07 -0.87 -7.50
CA GLY A 663 17.43 -1.36 -7.67
C GLY A 663 18.49 -0.36 -7.20
N LEU A 664 18.35 0.91 -7.57
CA LEU A 664 19.24 1.99 -7.11
C LEU A 664 19.22 2.16 -5.60
N LEU A 665 18.03 2.16 -4.99
CA LEU A 665 17.87 2.22 -3.53
C LEU A 665 18.46 0.99 -2.83
N ALA A 666 18.35 -0.21 -3.43
CA ALA A 666 18.98 -1.41 -2.91
C ALA A 666 20.51 -1.28 -2.88
N VAL A 667 21.11 -0.71 -3.93
CA VAL A 667 22.55 -0.40 -3.97
C VAL A 667 22.92 0.61 -2.89
N GLY A 668 22.15 1.70 -2.72
CA GLY A 668 22.36 2.67 -1.65
C GLY A 668 22.30 2.05 -0.25
N CYS A 669 21.35 1.15 -0.01
CA CYS A 669 21.24 0.42 1.26
C CYS A 669 22.38 -0.59 1.45
N ALA A 670 22.84 -1.25 0.39
CA ALA A 670 23.98 -2.18 0.45
C ALA A 670 25.29 -1.44 0.78
N VAL A 671 25.51 -0.28 0.17
CA VAL A 671 26.62 0.62 0.49
C VAL A 671 26.49 1.15 1.92
N SER A 672 25.27 1.50 2.36
CA SER A 672 24.99 1.94 3.73
C SER A 672 25.53 0.99 4.80
N VAL A 673 25.40 -0.31 4.57
CA VAL A 673 25.76 -1.36 5.55
C VAL A 673 27.11 -2.05 5.27
N SER A 674 27.63 -2.00 4.04
CA SER A 674 28.80 -2.80 3.63
C SER A 674 30.04 -1.98 3.27
N PHE A 675 29.94 -0.65 3.17
CA PHE A 675 31.08 0.21 2.87
C PHE A 675 31.58 0.94 4.13
N PRO A 676 32.86 0.75 4.52
CA PRO A 676 33.44 1.46 5.64
C PRO A 676 33.67 2.94 5.31
N ASP A 677 33.65 3.75 6.37
CA ASP A 677 33.71 5.21 6.33
C ASP A 677 34.92 5.78 5.59
N THR A 678 36.05 5.05 5.61
CA THR A 678 37.32 5.44 4.99
C THR A 678 37.40 5.15 3.49
N TRP A 679 36.52 4.32 2.95
CA TRP A 679 36.48 4.00 1.51
C TRP A 679 35.52 4.89 0.72
N ARG A 680 35.06 5.98 1.35
CA ARG A 680 34.08 6.91 0.77
C ARG A 680 34.73 7.90 -0.19
N PRO A 681 34.11 8.19 -1.35
CA PRO A 681 34.49 9.35 -2.15
C PRO A 681 34.02 10.63 -1.43
N THR A 682 34.94 11.34 -0.77
CA THR A 682 34.63 12.56 -0.01
C THR A 682 33.99 13.66 -0.87
N ALA A 683 34.38 13.74 -2.16
CA ALA A 683 33.83 14.70 -3.12
C ALA A 683 32.31 14.59 -3.36
N LEU A 684 31.68 13.43 -3.13
CA LEU A 684 30.23 13.26 -3.29
C LEU A 684 29.43 13.79 -2.08
N LEU A 685 30.11 13.96 -0.95
CA LEU A 685 29.48 14.35 0.31
C LEU A 685 29.08 15.84 0.32
N ASP A 686 29.88 16.68 -0.33
CA ASP A 686 29.56 18.10 -0.55
C ASP A 686 28.23 18.29 -1.30
N PHE A 687 27.85 17.30 -2.12
CA PHE A 687 26.57 17.27 -2.84
C PHE A 687 25.45 16.52 -2.09
N ALA A 688 25.77 15.74 -1.05
CA ALA A 688 24.79 14.95 -0.30
C ALA A 688 23.74 15.83 0.36
N LEU A 689 24.14 16.95 0.94
CA LEU A 689 23.21 17.89 1.59
C LEU A 689 22.39 18.74 0.65
N PRO A 690 22.96 19.37 -0.39
CA PRO A 690 22.16 20.00 -1.43
C PRO A 690 21.16 19.01 -2.04
N ALA A 691 21.54 17.74 -2.24
CA ALA A 691 20.63 16.73 -2.77
C ALA A 691 19.53 16.35 -1.76
N LEU A 692 19.86 16.03 -0.51
CA LEU A 692 18.88 15.71 0.55
C LEU A 692 17.97 16.91 0.84
N GLY A 693 18.54 18.11 0.89
CA GLY A 693 17.82 19.38 1.05
C GLY A 693 16.90 19.65 -0.15
N LEU A 694 17.37 19.45 -1.39
CA LEU A 694 16.53 19.56 -2.58
C LEU A 694 15.41 18.54 -2.56
N VAL A 695 15.67 17.30 -2.15
CA VAL A 695 14.64 16.26 -2.00
C VAL A 695 13.61 16.66 -0.94
N ALA A 696 14.06 17.15 0.22
CA ALA A 696 13.18 17.62 1.29
C ALA A 696 12.36 18.84 0.86
N VAL A 697 12.99 19.86 0.26
CA VAL A 697 12.32 21.05 -0.29
C VAL A 697 11.34 20.65 -1.39
N THR A 698 11.73 19.78 -2.32
CA THR A 698 10.83 19.30 -3.39
C THR A 698 9.65 18.54 -2.80
N ALA A 699 9.87 17.69 -1.79
CA ALA A 699 8.80 17.01 -1.08
C ALA A 699 7.87 18.00 -0.39
N ILE A 700 8.41 18.97 0.36
CA ILE A 700 7.65 20.02 1.06
C ILE A 700 6.88 20.90 0.07
N VAL A 701 7.50 21.36 -1.01
CA VAL A 701 6.85 22.16 -2.07
C VAL A 701 5.76 21.34 -2.73
N THR A 702 6.01 20.07 -3.07
CA THR A 702 4.99 19.20 -3.66
C THR A 702 3.83 18.98 -2.69
N ILE A 703 4.10 18.81 -1.39
CA ILE A 703 3.11 18.69 -0.32
C ILE A 703 2.32 20.00 -0.16
N ALA A 704 2.98 21.14 -0.08
CA ALA A 704 2.34 22.46 0.04
C ALA A 704 1.46 22.74 -1.18
N GLU A 705 1.97 22.50 -2.39
CA GLU A 705 1.19 22.62 -3.61
C GLU A 705 0.02 21.63 -3.67
N ASN A 706 0.17 20.41 -3.17
CA ASN A 706 -0.92 19.43 -3.09
C ASN A 706 -1.96 19.80 -2.02
N ALA A 707 -1.57 20.43 -0.93
CA ALA A 707 -2.47 20.95 0.09
C ALA A 707 -3.28 22.14 -0.44
N ILE A 708 -2.71 22.93 -1.36
CA ILE A 708 -3.33 24.13 -1.94
C ILE A 708 -4.13 23.81 -3.22
N THR A 709 -3.80 22.75 -3.97
CA THR A 709 -4.39 22.49 -5.31
C THR A 709 -5.26 21.22 -5.36
N THR A 710 -6.37 21.28 -6.11
CA THR A 710 -7.31 20.16 -6.35
C THR A 710 -6.95 19.28 -7.56
N LYS A 711 -5.75 19.42 -8.13
CA LYS A 711 -5.36 18.74 -9.39
C LYS A 711 -4.87 17.31 -9.15
N GLU A 712 -5.13 16.43 -10.12
CA GLU A 712 -4.61 15.05 -10.19
C GLU A 712 -3.07 15.05 -10.13
N ARG A 713 -2.47 14.55 -9.03
CA ARG A 713 -1.01 14.44 -8.89
C ARG A 713 -0.57 13.02 -8.50
N PRO A 714 0.62 12.57 -8.94
CA PRO A 714 1.08 11.18 -8.79
C PRO A 714 1.11 10.65 -7.34
N ILE A 715 1.35 11.51 -6.36
CA ILE A 715 1.46 11.11 -4.95
C ILE A 715 0.11 10.65 -4.38
N GLY A 716 -0.99 11.33 -4.74
CA GLY A 716 -2.33 10.93 -4.32
C GLY A 716 -2.76 9.58 -4.90
N ILE A 717 -2.31 9.26 -6.12
CA ILE A 717 -2.55 7.96 -6.76
C ILE A 717 -1.85 6.83 -5.99
N MET A 718 -0.59 7.04 -5.61
CA MET A 718 0.17 6.07 -4.82
C MET A 718 -0.48 5.84 -3.46
N TRP A 719 -0.93 6.92 -2.82
CA TRP A 719 -1.61 6.87 -1.52
C TRP A 719 -2.92 6.08 -1.58
N ASP A 720 -3.79 6.39 -2.53
CA ASP A 720 -5.08 5.71 -2.70
C ASP A 720 -4.89 4.21 -3.03
N LEU A 721 -3.79 3.86 -3.71
CA LEU A 721 -3.40 2.46 -3.96
C LEU A 721 -2.92 1.75 -2.68
N MET A 722 -2.14 2.43 -1.84
CA MET A 722 -1.66 1.89 -0.56
C MET A 722 -2.79 1.72 0.46
N CYS A 723 -3.82 2.56 0.41
CA CYS A 723 -4.97 2.54 1.31
C CYS A 723 -6.14 1.69 0.78
N PHE A 724 -5.99 1.03 -0.37
CA PHE A 724 -7.06 0.20 -0.95
C PHE A 724 -7.18 -1.17 -0.28
N LEU A 725 -6.07 -1.83 0.07
CA LEU A 725 -6.10 -3.18 0.63
C LEU A 725 -6.01 -3.19 2.15
N PRO A 726 -6.65 -4.16 2.84
CA PRO A 726 -6.58 -4.27 4.28
C PRO A 726 -5.15 -4.31 4.80
N ARG A 727 -4.92 -3.71 5.98
CA ARG A 727 -3.62 -3.77 6.65
C ARG A 727 -3.30 -5.23 7.01
N ALA A 728 -2.25 -5.75 6.39
CA ALA A 728 -1.85 -7.15 6.54
C ALA A 728 -0.35 -7.35 6.77
N GLY A 729 0.47 -6.33 6.54
CA GLY A 729 1.91 -6.29 6.80
C GLY A 729 2.26 -5.49 8.05
N HIS A 730 2.25 -4.16 7.94
CA HIS A 730 2.63 -3.24 9.00
C HIS A 730 1.42 -2.68 9.76
N PRO A 731 1.37 -2.78 11.11
CA PRO A 731 0.24 -2.32 11.93
C PRO A 731 -0.03 -0.81 11.82
N TYR A 732 1.04 0.00 11.91
CA TYR A 732 0.95 1.46 11.85
C TYR A 732 0.88 2.04 10.42
N GLY A 733 0.62 1.20 9.41
CA GLY A 733 0.37 1.70 8.06
C GLY A 733 -0.96 2.47 7.96
N PRO A 734 -1.19 3.18 6.84
CA PRO A 734 -2.42 3.95 6.66
C PRO A 734 -3.67 3.04 6.69
N PRO A 735 -4.81 3.58 7.14
CA PRO A 735 -6.07 2.84 7.20
C PRO A 735 -6.58 2.49 5.80
N CYS A 736 -7.39 1.42 5.72
CA CYS A 736 -7.97 0.97 4.46
C CYS A 736 -9.38 1.53 4.30
N TYR A 737 -9.62 2.40 3.32
CA TYR A 737 -10.97 2.95 3.10
C TYR A 737 -11.93 1.87 2.56
N ALA A 738 -11.41 0.87 1.85
CA ALA A 738 -12.23 -0.20 1.27
C ALA A 738 -12.86 -1.12 2.33
N GLU A 739 -12.31 -1.17 3.54
CA GLU A 739 -12.94 -1.86 4.69
C GLU A 739 -14.32 -1.27 5.02
N ARG A 740 -14.58 0.00 4.66
CA ARG A 740 -15.89 0.65 4.76
C ARG A 740 -16.66 0.67 3.44
N VAL A 741 -16.00 1.05 2.36
CA VAL A 741 -16.65 1.21 1.04
C VAL A 741 -17.28 -0.09 0.54
N ILE A 742 -16.59 -1.22 0.66
CA ILE A 742 -17.08 -2.48 0.09
C ILE A 742 -18.34 -2.98 0.82
N PRO A 743 -18.39 -3.00 2.16
CA PRO A 743 -19.64 -3.30 2.87
C PRO A 743 -20.80 -2.36 2.56
N GLU A 744 -20.56 -1.05 2.48
CA GLU A 744 -21.62 -0.08 2.17
C GLU A 744 -22.19 -0.29 0.76
N LEU A 745 -21.32 -0.43 -0.25
CA LEU A 745 -21.73 -0.72 -1.63
C LEU A 745 -22.54 -2.02 -1.71
N ARG A 746 -22.06 -3.10 -1.07
CA ARG A 746 -22.79 -4.37 -0.99
C ARG A 746 -24.17 -4.16 -0.39
N GLY A 747 -24.24 -3.52 0.78
CA GLY A 747 -25.49 -3.27 1.50
C GLY A 747 -26.51 -2.53 0.64
N ARG A 748 -26.04 -1.55 -0.16
CA ARG A 748 -26.90 -0.80 -1.09
C ARG A 748 -27.40 -1.66 -2.25
N VAL A 749 -26.52 -2.45 -2.87
CA VAL A 749 -26.88 -3.35 -3.99
C VAL A 749 -27.91 -4.38 -3.53
N VAL A 750 -27.63 -5.11 -2.45
CA VAL A 750 -28.52 -6.14 -1.91
C VAL A 750 -29.84 -5.53 -1.45
N GLY A 751 -29.80 -4.41 -0.72
CA GLY A 751 -31.02 -3.73 -0.26
C GLY A 751 -31.92 -3.27 -1.41
N TRP A 752 -31.34 -2.79 -2.51
CA TRP A 752 -32.12 -2.42 -3.69
C TRP A 752 -32.79 -3.63 -4.36
N LEU A 753 -32.06 -4.73 -4.55
CA LEU A 753 -32.58 -5.94 -5.19
C LEU A 753 -33.61 -6.67 -4.33
N GLU A 754 -33.41 -6.72 -3.01
CA GLU A 754 -34.34 -7.38 -2.07
C GLU A 754 -35.63 -6.60 -1.82
N THR A 755 -35.74 -5.33 -2.26
CA THR A 755 -36.85 -4.44 -1.85
C THR A 755 -38.23 -5.06 -2.10
N ASP A 756 -38.41 -5.78 -3.21
CA ASP A 756 -39.70 -6.43 -3.52
C ASP A 756 -39.90 -7.74 -2.73
N LEU A 757 -38.82 -8.46 -2.38
CA LEU A 757 -38.85 -9.69 -1.57
C LEU A 757 -39.10 -9.43 -0.08
N LEU A 758 -38.87 -8.19 0.38
CA LEU A 758 -39.02 -7.76 1.77
C LEU A 758 -40.46 -7.40 2.16
N LYS A 759 -41.39 -7.32 1.20
CA LYS A 759 -42.80 -6.99 1.48
C LYS A 759 -43.41 -8.01 2.45
N GLY A 760 -43.91 -7.55 3.59
CA GLY A 760 -44.47 -8.40 4.64
C GLY A 760 -43.45 -9.06 5.58
N LYS A 761 -42.14 -8.84 5.36
CA LYS A 761 -41.05 -9.38 6.20
C LYS A 761 -40.38 -8.33 7.09
N ILE A 762 -40.86 -7.09 7.03
CA ILE A 762 -40.47 -6.00 7.94
C ILE A 762 -41.70 -5.62 8.75
N VAL A 763 -41.65 -5.83 10.07
CA VAL A 763 -42.74 -5.54 11.01
C VAL A 763 -42.21 -4.53 12.03
N ASP A 764 -42.89 -3.39 12.19
CA ASP A 764 -42.47 -2.28 13.07
C ASP A 764 -41.02 -1.80 12.82
N GLY A 765 -40.60 -1.77 11.54
CA GLY A 765 -39.24 -1.39 11.16
C GLY A 765 -38.15 -2.42 11.50
N ARG A 766 -38.53 -3.60 12.02
CA ARG A 766 -37.62 -4.70 12.32
C ARG A 766 -37.69 -5.79 11.26
N ASP A 767 -36.53 -6.24 10.79
CA ASP A 767 -36.40 -7.38 9.90
C ASP A 767 -36.59 -8.68 10.70
N ILE A 768 -37.76 -9.31 10.55
CA ILE A 768 -38.14 -10.53 11.27
C ILE A 768 -37.56 -11.80 10.65
N ARG A 769 -36.84 -11.70 9.51
CA ARG A 769 -36.22 -12.86 8.88
C ARG A 769 -35.15 -13.46 9.78
N THR A 770 -35.16 -14.78 9.87
CA THR A 770 -34.02 -15.55 10.37
C THR A 770 -32.79 -15.31 9.50
N GLU A 771 -31.59 -15.49 10.04
CA GLU A 771 -30.32 -15.35 9.31
C GLU A 771 -30.32 -16.15 8.01
N THR A 772 -30.92 -17.32 8.06
CA THR A 772 -31.04 -18.21 6.94
C THR A 772 -32.00 -17.75 5.85
N GLN A 773 -33.14 -17.17 6.25
CA GLN A 773 -34.07 -16.59 5.28
C GLN A 773 -33.47 -15.37 4.58
N ARG A 774 -32.60 -14.61 5.26
CA ARG A 774 -31.86 -13.50 4.64
C ARG A 774 -30.91 -13.99 3.54
N ALA A 775 -30.17 -15.08 3.80
CA ALA A 775 -29.27 -15.67 2.82
C ALA A 775 -30.03 -16.20 1.59
N ASP A 776 -31.13 -16.93 1.82
CA ASP A 776 -31.97 -17.47 0.74
C ASP A 776 -32.59 -16.33 -0.10
N ASP A 777 -33.07 -15.27 0.56
CA ASP A 777 -33.61 -14.08 -0.12
C ASP A 777 -32.54 -13.35 -0.94
N GLU A 778 -31.30 -13.22 -0.43
CA GLU A 778 -30.19 -12.61 -1.18
C GLU A 778 -29.89 -13.44 -2.45
N LEU A 779 -29.76 -14.75 -2.31
CA LEU A 779 -29.49 -15.64 -3.44
C LEU A 779 -30.62 -15.57 -4.48
N ALA A 780 -31.87 -15.51 -4.03
CA ALA A 780 -33.02 -15.31 -4.91
C ALA A 780 -32.97 -13.93 -5.61
N ALA A 781 -32.64 -12.86 -4.88
CA ALA A 781 -32.52 -11.51 -5.42
C ALA A 781 -31.41 -11.38 -6.48
N LEU A 782 -30.35 -12.18 -6.38
CA LEU A 782 -29.23 -12.18 -7.33
C LEU A 782 -29.45 -13.12 -8.52
N GLY A 783 -29.88 -14.37 -8.26
CA GLY A 783 -29.90 -15.46 -9.23
C GLY A 783 -31.25 -15.68 -9.93
N THR A 784 -32.33 -15.00 -9.54
CA THR A 784 -33.63 -15.09 -10.22
C THR A 784 -34.04 -13.75 -10.81
N ALA A 785 -34.80 -13.73 -11.90
CA ALA A 785 -35.18 -12.49 -12.57
C ALA A 785 -36.00 -11.60 -11.62
N GLN A 786 -35.45 -10.43 -11.29
CA GLN A 786 -36.12 -9.43 -10.45
C GLN A 786 -36.69 -8.30 -11.30
N ARG A 787 -37.69 -7.59 -10.76
CA ARG A 787 -38.16 -6.32 -11.32
C ARG A 787 -37.08 -5.24 -11.21
N ARG A 788 -36.38 -5.21 -10.08
CA ARG A 788 -35.33 -4.23 -9.78
C ARG A 788 -33.98 -4.71 -10.25
N LYS A 789 -33.23 -3.84 -10.91
CA LYS A 789 -31.90 -4.13 -11.47
C LYS A 789 -30.88 -3.10 -11.00
N VAL A 790 -29.59 -3.43 -11.04
CA VAL A 790 -28.49 -2.54 -10.67
C VAL A 790 -27.42 -2.53 -11.76
N VAL A 791 -26.94 -1.34 -12.14
CA VAL A 791 -25.71 -1.15 -12.93
C VAL A 791 -24.68 -0.44 -12.05
N LEU A 792 -23.57 -1.11 -11.76
CA LEU A 792 -22.41 -0.49 -11.12
C LEU A 792 -21.59 0.25 -12.19
N SER A 793 -21.62 1.59 -12.16
CA SER A 793 -20.88 2.44 -13.09
C SER A 793 -19.64 3.01 -12.42
N ALA A 794 -18.46 2.55 -12.82
CA ALA A 794 -17.26 2.71 -12.02
C ALA A 794 -16.05 3.25 -12.80
N HIS A 795 -15.53 4.41 -12.35
CA HIS A 795 -14.38 5.09 -12.96
C HIS A 795 -13.06 4.72 -12.29
N SER A 796 -12.03 4.35 -13.05
CA SER A 796 -10.67 4.12 -12.53
C SER A 796 -10.65 3.17 -11.31
N LEU A 797 -10.15 3.62 -10.15
CA LEU A 797 -10.10 2.83 -8.92
C LEU A 797 -11.49 2.47 -8.39
N GLY A 798 -12.53 3.23 -8.75
CA GLY A 798 -13.91 2.85 -8.55
C GLY A 798 -14.24 1.50 -9.19
N GLY A 799 -13.64 1.17 -10.34
CA GLY A 799 -13.81 -0.13 -10.99
C GLY A 799 -13.26 -1.29 -10.14
N VAL A 800 -12.14 -1.07 -9.46
CA VAL A 800 -11.57 -2.05 -8.52
C VAL A 800 -12.48 -2.24 -7.31
N LEU A 801 -13.08 -1.15 -6.81
CA LEU A 801 -14.07 -1.20 -5.72
C LEU A 801 -15.35 -1.93 -6.15
N ALA A 802 -15.88 -1.63 -7.33
CA ALA A 802 -17.06 -2.31 -7.88
C ALA A 802 -16.82 -3.81 -8.01
N VAL A 803 -15.70 -4.22 -8.63
CA VAL A 803 -15.33 -5.64 -8.77
C VAL A 803 -15.16 -6.31 -7.40
N SER A 804 -14.51 -5.64 -6.45
CA SER A 804 -14.35 -6.16 -5.09
C SER A 804 -15.70 -6.36 -4.39
N CYS A 805 -16.65 -5.44 -4.59
CA CYS A 805 -18.02 -5.54 -4.08
C CYS A 805 -18.75 -6.75 -4.69
N LEU A 806 -18.64 -6.96 -6.00
CA LEU A 806 -19.29 -8.09 -6.69
C LEU A 806 -18.82 -9.44 -6.15
N PHE A 807 -17.51 -9.59 -5.87
CA PHE A 807 -16.98 -10.81 -5.24
C PHE A 807 -17.47 -11.06 -3.81
N THR A 808 -18.04 -10.06 -3.15
CA THR A 808 -18.65 -10.30 -1.84
C THR A 808 -20.06 -10.86 -1.96
N LEU A 809 -20.81 -10.56 -3.03
CA LEU A 809 -22.22 -10.98 -3.22
C LEU A 809 -22.33 -12.51 -3.12
N GLY A 810 -23.42 -13.02 -2.53
CA GLY A 810 -23.61 -14.46 -2.25
C GLY A 810 -23.80 -15.35 -3.49
N ALA A 811 -23.41 -14.88 -4.68
CA ALA A 811 -23.53 -15.60 -5.93
C ALA A 811 -22.32 -16.54 -6.13
N ASP A 812 -22.55 -17.84 -6.02
CA ASP A 812 -21.51 -18.88 -6.14
C ASP A 812 -21.62 -19.71 -7.43
N ALA A 813 -22.64 -19.45 -8.24
CA ALA A 813 -22.89 -20.14 -9.50
C ALA A 813 -22.43 -19.31 -10.71
N LYS A 814 -22.06 -20.00 -11.79
CA LYS A 814 -21.98 -19.37 -13.12
C LYS A 814 -23.35 -18.79 -13.43
N ASP A 815 -23.41 -17.54 -13.89
CA ASP A 815 -24.63 -16.73 -14.07
C ASP A 815 -25.30 -16.16 -12.81
N GLY A 816 -24.65 -16.29 -11.64
CA GLY A 816 -25.28 -15.96 -10.35
C GLY A 816 -25.63 -14.48 -10.13
N LEU A 817 -25.21 -13.56 -11.01
CA LEU A 817 -25.52 -12.11 -10.92
C LEU A 817 -26.46 -11.65 -12.05
N ARG A 818 -27.64 -12.27 -12.16
CA ARG A 818 -28.60 -12.00 -13.26
C ARG A 818 -29.17 -10.58 -13.28
N ASN A 819 -29.21 -9.91 -12.13
CA ASN A 819 -29.81 -8.58 -12.00
C ASN A 819 -28.77 -7.45 -11.86
N VAL A 820 -27.49 -7.74 -12.12
CA VAL A 820 -26.38 -6.83 -11.91
C VAL A 820 -25.55 -6.68 -13.17
N GLY A 821 -25.39 -5.44 -13.64
CA GLY A 821 -24.49 -5.07 -14.74
C GLY A 821 -23.28 -4.28 -14.25
N LEU A 822 -22.15 -4.42 -14.94
CA LEU A 822 -20.91 -3.70 -14.64
C LEU A 822 -20.49 -2.81 -15.81
N LEU A 823 -20.40 -1.50 -15.57
CA LEU A 823 -19.85 -0.52 -16.51
C LEU A 823 -18.53 0.03 -15.95
N THR A 824 -17.40 -0.44 -16.45
CA THR A 824 -16.07 0.09 -16.10
C THR A 824 -15.61 1.11 -17.13
N TYR A 825 -14.81 2.09 -16.71
CA TYR A 825 -14.20 3.04 -17.64
C TYR A 825 -12.96 3.68 -17.07
N GLY A 826 -11.96 3.91 -17.92
CA GLY A 826 -10.67 4.45 -17.50
C GLY A 826 -9.99 3.59 -16.42
N THR A 827 -10.22 2.28 -16.41
CA THR A 827 -9.80 1.37 -15.32
C THR A 827 -8.45 0.72 -15.57
N GLN A 828 -7.83 0.26 -14.48
CA GLN A 828 -6.51 -0.38 -14.41
C GLN A 828 -6.59 -1.89 -14.11
N LEU A 829 -7.80 -2.48 -14.11
CA LEU A 829 -8.07 -3.84 -13.64
C LEU A 829 -7.12 -4.86 -14.26
N ARG A 830 -7.08 -4.96 -15.59
CA ARG A 830 -6.23 -5.92 -16.30
C ARG A 830 -4.76 -5.53 -16.33
N ALA A 831 -4.47 -4.27 -16.67
CA ALA A 831 -3.12 -3.81 -17.02
C ALA A 831 -2.19 -3.63 -15.81
N PHE A 832 -2.74 -3.35 -14.62
CA PHE A 832 -1.95 -3.19 -13.40
C PHE A 832 -2.43 -4.11 -12.27
N PHE A 833 -3.70 -4.02 -11.85
CA PHE A 833 -4.18 -4.78 -10.69
C PHE A 833 -4.06 -6.29 -10.88
N GLY A 834 -4.43 -6.82 -12.05
CA GLY A 834 -4.32 -8.24 -12.36
C GLY A 834 -2.89 -8.76 -12.50
N ARG A 835 -1.91 -7.86 -12.61
CA ARG A 835 -0.48 -8.20 -12.65
C ARG A 835 0.18 -8.05 -11.28
N PHE A 836 -0.12 -6.98 -10.56
CA PHE A 836 0.44 -6.71 -9.23
C PHE A 836 -0.23 -7.54 -8.13
N PHE A 837 -1.50 -7.88 -8.30
CA PHE A 837 -2.28 -8.73 -7.39
C PHE A 837 -2.98 -9.88 -8.14
N PRO A 838 -2.24 -10.81 -8.75
CA PRO A 838 -2.81 -11.86 -9.60
C PRO A 838 -3.86 -12.73 -8.91
N GLU A 839 -3.69 -12.97 -7.61
CA GLU A 839 -4.61 -13.77 -6.80
C GLU A 839 -5.91 -13.02 -6.44
N LEU A 840 -5.96 -11.69 -6.61
CA LEU A 840 -7.14 -10.86 -6.34
C LEU A 840 -7.85 -10.42 -7.63
N PHE A 841 -7.08 -10.03 -8.66
CA PHE A 841 -7.62 -9.43 -9.89
C PHE A 841 -7.01 -10.03 -11.17
N GLY A 842 -6.31 -11.16 -11.07
CA GLY A 842 -5.65 -11.78 -12.23
C GLY A 842 -6.65 -12.27 -13.27
N GLY A 843 -6.16 -12.60 -14.47
CA GLY A 843 -7.01 -13.07 -15.58
C GLY A 843 -7.84 -14.32 -15.25
N GLU A 844 -7.34 -15.19 -14.37
CA GLU A 844 -8.06 -16.38 -13.88
C GLU A 844 -9.13 -16.06 -12.84
N VAL A 845 -9.06 -14.90 -12.17
CA VAL A 845 -10.08 -14.44 -11.22
C VAL A 845 -11.16 -13.65 -11.97
N LEU A 846 -10.75 -12.79 -12.90
CA LEU A 846 -11.66 -11.95 -13.66
C LEU A 846 -12.31 -12.67 -14.86
N GLY A 847 -11.70 -13.74 -15.37
CA GLY A 847 -12.17 -14.43 -16.59
C GLY A 847 -11.79 -13.69 -17.88
N VAL A 848 -10.65 -12.98 -17.87
CA VAL A 848 -10.15 -12.13 -18.97
C VAL A 848 -8.72 -12.49 -19.37
N ARG A 849 -8.26 -12.03 -20.55
CA ARG A 849 -6.89 -12.32 -21.00
C ARG A 849 -5.84 -11.70 -20.08
N LYS A 850 -4.78 -12.47 -19.79
CA LYS A 850 -3.60 -11.97 -19.05
C LYS A 850 -2.88 -10.87 -19.83
N SER A 851 -2.25 -9.93 -19.11
CA SER A 851 -1.51 -8.79 -19.69
C SER A 851 -0.04 -8.81 -19.29
N GLN A 852 0.85 -8.45 -20.22
CA GLN A 852 2.29 -8.30 -20.00
C GLN A 852 2.65 -6.89 -19.54
N GLY A 853 3.90 -6.71 -19.08
CA GLY A 853 4.40 -5.40 -18.68
C GLY A 853 4.74 -4.44 -19.82
N PRO A 854 4.70 -3.13 -19.54
CA PRO A 854 5.09 -2.10 -20.47
C PRO A 854 6.59 -2.16 -20.75
N SER A 855 6.98 -1.91 -22.00
CA SER A 855 8.37 -1.78 -22.40
C SER A 855 8.92 -0.40 -22.04
N LEU A 856 10.11 -0.37 -21.43
CA LEU A 856 10.83 0.87 -21.17
C LEU A 856 11.26 1.56 -22.48
N TRP A 857 11.69 0.77 -23.47
CA TRP A 857 12.41 1.26 -24.65
C TRP A 857 11.59 1.36 -25.94
N ALA A 858 10.53 0.53 -26.08
CA ALA A 858 9.70 0.55 -27.29
C ALA A 858 8.99 1.91 -27.45
N ALA A 859 8.65 2.33 -28.67
CA ALA A 859 7.96 3.62 -28.88
C ALA A 859 6.56 3.64 -28.24
N ASP A 860 5.73 2.63 -28.51
CA ASP A 860 4.57 2.31 -27.66
C ASP A 860 4.98 1.29 -26.60
N PRO A 861 4.86 1.61 -25.30
CA PRO A 861 5.18 0.67 -24.22
C PRO A 861 4.35 -0.62 -24.28
N TRP A 862 3.15 -0.60 -24.85
CA TRP A 862 2.23 -1.75 -24.88
C TRP A 862 2.23 -2.51 -26.21
N LEU A 863 3.08 -2.13 -27.18
CA LEU A 863 3.07 -2.72 -28.53
C LEU A 863 3.17 -4.26 -28.52
N LYS A 864 3.98 -4.83 -27.64
CA LYS A 864 4.12 -6.29 -27.50
C LYS A 864 2.80 -6.95 -27.08
N GLN A 865 2.10 -6.37 -26.12
CA GLN A 865 0.80 -6.87 -25.66
C GLN A 865 -0.27 -6.71 -26.74
N VAL A 866 -0.26 -5.57 -27.42
CA VAL A 866 -1.21 -5.26 -28.49
C VAL A 866 -1.07 -6.25 -29.65
N ASN A 867 0.15 -6.48 -30.14
CA ASN A 867 0.40 -7.46 -31.20
C ASN A 867 0.00 -8.88 -30.79
N ARG A 868 0.21 -9.21 -29.52
CA ARG A 868 -0.18 -10.51 -28.98
C ARG A 868 -1.70 -10.69 -28.95
N ASP A 869 -2.44 -9.69 -28.46
CA ASP A 869 -3.90 -9.78 -28.37
C ASP A 869 -4.53 -10.01 -29.76
N GLN A 870 -3.99 -9.38 -30.80
CA GLN A 870 -4.49 -9.47 -32.19
C GLN A 870 -4.03 -10.70 -32.99
N THR A 871 -2.96 -11.37 -32.55
CA THR A 871 -2.42 -12.57 -33.21
C THR A 871 -2.73 -13.86 -32.44
N ALA A 872 -3.05 -13.76 -31.16
CA ALA A 872 -3.46 -14.91 -30.36
C ALA A 872 -4.79 -15.46 -30.87
N PRO A 873 -4.95 -16.80 -30.93
CA PRO A 873 -6.24 -17.41 -31.20
C PRO A 873 -7.27 -16.95 -30.15
N PRO A 874 -8.58 -16.98 -30.47
CA PRO A 874 -9.63 -16.75 -29.50
C PRO A 874 -9.38 -17.60 -28.25
N VAL A 875 -9.36 -16.97 -27.08
CA VAL A 875 -9.06 -17.67 -25.83
C VAL A 875 -10.15 -18.70 -25.57
N VAL A 876 -9.76 -19.97 -25.39
CA VAL A 876 -10.61 -20.98 -24.77
C VAL A 876 -10.87 -20.51 -23.34
N ARG A 877 -12.10 -20.05 -23.14
CA ARG A 877 -12.60 -19.42 -21.91
C ARG A 877 -12.45 -20.45 -20.77
N PRO A 878 -11.85 -20.11 -19.62
CA PRO A 878 -11.63 -21.09 -18.55
C PRO A 878 -12.98 -21.64 -18.10
N GLY A 879 -13.30 -22.87 -18.51
CA GLY A 879 -14.61 -23.48 -18.32
C GLY A 879 -14.74 -24.39 -17.10
N ASP A 880 -13.63 -24.76 -16.45
CA ASP A 880 -13.64 -25.86 -15.46
C ASP A 880 -12.98 -25.49 -14.12
N GLY A 881 -12.88 -24.19 -13.82
CA GLY A 881 -12.44 -23.73 -12.50
C GLY A 881 -13.44 -24.11 -11.41
N PRO A 882 -13.00 -24.46 -10.19
CA PRO A 882 -13.91 -24.80 -9.09
C PRO A 882 -14.72 -23.60 -8.57
N GLU A 883 -14.39 -22.36 -8.98
CA GLU A 883 -15.11 -21.13 -8.64
C GLU A 883 -15.37 -20.31 -9.89
N PRO A 884 -16.54 -19.66 -9.99
CA PRO A 884 -16.84 -18.80 -11.12
C PRO A 884 -15.95 -17.58 -11.13
N THR A 885 -15.42 -17.26 -12.30
CA THR A 885 -14.74 -15.99 -12.57
C THR A 885 -15.74 -14.82 -12.56
N LEU A 886 -15.25 -13.58 -12.43
CA LEU A 886 -16.12 -12.39 -12.54
C LEU A 886 -16.95 -12.40 -13.84
N ARG A 887 -16.32 -12.76 -14.96
CA ARG A 887 -16.99 -12.91 -16.25
C ARG A 887 -18.12 -13.93 -16.18
N GLU A 888 -17.89 -15.10 -15.58
CA GLU A 888 -18.92 -16.14 -15.44
C GLU A 888 -20.05 -15.71 -14.51
N LEU A 889 -19.76 -14.97 -13.43
CA LEU A 889 -20.78 -14.41 -12.55
C LEU A 889 -21.71 -13.44 -13.29
N LEU A 890 -21.15 -12.61 -14.18
CA LEU A 890 -21.88 -11.60 -14.97
C LEU A 890 -22.41 -12.10 -16.31
N THR A 891 -22.17 -13.37 -16.66
CA THR A 891 -22.72 -13.97 -17.88
C THR A 891 -24.19 -14.28 -17.65
N GLN A 892 -25.06 -13.83 -18.54
CA GLN A 892 -26.49 -14.03 -18.49
C GLN A 892 -26.87 -15.41 -19.06
N PRO A 893 -28.08 -15.93 -18.78
CA PRO A 893 -28.50 -17.26 -19.25
C PRO A 893 -28.51 -17.44 -20.77
N ASP A 894 -28.63 -16.36 -21.53
CA ASP A 894 -28.53 -16.32 -23.00
C ASP A 894 -27.08 -16.33 -23.53
N GLY A 895 -26.09 -16.30 -22.62
CA GLY A 895 -24.67 -16.25 -22.93
C GLY A 895 -24.11 -14.84 -23.12
N GLU A 896 -24.95 -13.80 -23.05
CA GLU A 896 -24.47 -12.42 -23.10
C GLU A 896 -23.75 -12.02 -21.81
N ILE A 897 -22.78 -11.12 -21.91
CA ILE A 897 -22.00 -10.67 -20.75
C ILE A 897 -22.50 -9.29 -20.33
N ALA A 898 -22.96 -9.17 -19.09
CA ALA A 898 -23.38 -7.92 -18.47
C ALA A 898 -22.18 -7.13 -17.92
N TRP A 899 -21.12 -7.01 -18.71
CA TRP A 899 -19.92 -6.22 -18.40
C TRP A 899 -19.46 -5.47 -19.65
N ILE A 900 -19.39 -4.14 -19.56
CA ILE A 900 -18.83 -3.27 -20.59
C ILE A 900 -17.73 -2.41 -19.98
N ASN A 901 -16.59 -2.29 -20.68
CA ASN A 901 -15.49 -1.39 -20.34
C ASN A 901 -15.29 -0.33 -21.43
N LEU A 902 -15.14 0.95 -21.04
CA LEU A 902 -14.80 2.04 -21.96
C LEU A 902 -13.37 2.51 -21.76
N TRP A 903 -12.59 2.57 -22.85
CA TRP A 903 -11.21 3.02 -22.80
C TRP A 903 -10.79 3.83 -24.04
N ARG A 904 -9.69 4.59 -23.91
CA ARG A 904 -9.10 5.37 -25.00
C ARG A 904 -7.60 5.57 -24.81
N ARG A 905 -6.84 5.82 -25.88
CA ARG A 905 -5.35 5.90 -25.82
C ARG A 905 -4.80 7.20 -25.25
N THR A 906 -5.61 8.25 -25.18
CA THR A 906 -5.25 9.53 -24.53
C THR A 906 -5.40 9.47 -23.01
N ASP A 907 -5.99 8.40 -22.50
CA ASP A 907 -6.05 8.11 -21.07
C ASP A 907 -4.70 7.51 -20.63
N TYR A 908 -4.08 8.13 -19.62
CA TYR A 908 -2.80 7.69 -19.04
C TYR A 908 -2.97 6.59 -17.97
N LEU A 909 -4.22 6.25 -17.67
CA LEU A 909 -4.62 5.33 -16.63
C LEU A 909 -5.68 4.33 -17.12
N GLY A 910 -6.29 4.55 -18.28
CA GLY A 910 -7.37 3.72 -18.83
C GLY A 910 -6.89 2.68 -19.83
N PHE A 911 -7.31 1.44 -19.60
CA PHE A 911 -6.92 0.28 -20.41
C PHE A 911 -8.13 -0.57 -20.80
N PRO A 912 -8.01 -1.42 -21.82
CA PRO A 912 -8.95 -2.53 -22.00
C PRO A 912 -8.86 -3.51 -20.82
N ASP A 913 -10.01 -4.04 -20.40
CA ASP A 913 -10.19 -5.01 -19.33
C ASP A 913 -10.06 -6.45 -19.82
N ASP A 914 -10.27 -6.75 -21.12
CA ASP A 914 -10.04 -8.07 -21.70
C ASP A 914 -8.92 -8.08 -22.73
N SER A 915 -9.02 -7.31 -23.81
CA SER A 915 -8.01 -7.34 -24.87
C SER A 915 -7.96 -6.06 -25.71
N TYR A 916 -6.83 -5.83 -26.37
CA TYR A 916 -6.73 -4.77 -27.37
C TYR A 916 -7.38 -5.12 -28.73
N ASP A 917 -7.95 -6.32 -28.86
CA ASP A 917 -8.69 -6.79 -30.03
C ASP A 917 -10.20 -6.64 -29.80
N ASP A 918 -11.00 -6.76 -30.86
CA ASP A 918 -12.47 -6.68 -30.75
C ASP A 918 -12.99 -7.81 -29.84
N ASN A 919 -13.79 -7.47 -28.82
CA ASN A 919 -14.35 -8.42 -27.85
C ASN A 919 -15.66 -7.89 -27.23
N ASP A 920 -16.36 -8.74 -26.46
CA ASP A 920 -17.69 -8.44 -25.91
C ASP A 920 -17.70 -7.43 -24.76
N ILE A 921 -16.54 -7.21 -24.11
CA ILE A 921 -16.39 -6.38 -22.91
C ILE A 921 -15.88 -4.98 -23.28
N ASP A 922 -14.80 -4.88 -24.05
CA ASP A 922 -14.11 -3.61 -24.30
C ASP A 922 -14.68 -2.82 -25.48
N ARG A 923 -14.98 -1.54 -25.25
CA ARG A 923 -15.40 -0.58 -26.27
C ARG A 923 -14.55 0.69 -26.22
N GLY A 924 -14.41 1.34 -27.38
CA GLY A 924 -13.72 2.62 -27.47
C GLY A 924 -14.55 3.79 -27.01
N ALA A 925 -13.92 4.72 -26.30
CA ALA A 925 -14.44 6.06 -26.06
C ALA A 925 -13.74 7.10 -26.94
N ASP A 926 -14.44 8.19 -27.27
CA ASP A 926 -13.84 9.29 -28.01
C ASP A 926 -12.70 9.96 -27.21
N GLU A 927 -11.66 10.37 -27.95
CA GLU A 927 -10.47 11.05 -27.42
C GLU A 927 -10.61 12.58 -27.37
N PHE A 928 -11.83 13.09 -27.60
CA PHE A 928 -12.18 14.49 -27.48
C PHE A 928 -13.53 14.60 -26.78
N GLY A 929 -13.73 15.69 -26.05
CA GLY A 929 -14.96 15.94 -25.30
C GLY A 929 -16.14 16.28 -26.20
N PRO A 930 -17.37 16.31 -25.66
CA PRO A 930 -18.56 16.72 -26.39
C PRO A 930 -18.41 18.12 -27.00
N THR A 931 -19.23 18.41 -28.03
CA THR A 931 -19.31 19.69 -28.75
C THR A 931 -19.78 20.84 -27.86
N ARG A 932 -18.93 21.28 -26.92
CA ARG A 932 -18.97 22.64 -26.37
C ARG A 932 -18.14 23.56 -27.26
N TYR A 933 -18.30 24.88 -27.14
CA TYR A 933 -17.65 25.91 -27.97
C TYR A 933 -16.12 25.71 -28.18
N LEU A 934 -15.44 25.00 -27.27
CA LEU A 934 -14.04 24.59 -27.41
C LEU A 934 -13.86 23.07 -27.35
N VAL A 935 -13.40 22.47 -28.45
CA VAL A 935 -13.03 21.05 -28.50
C VAL A 935 -11.79 20.80 -27.64
N LYS A 936 -11.95 20.02 -26.56
CA LYS A 936 -10.87 19.61 -25.64
C LYS A 936 -10.51 18.15 -25.86
N VAL A 937 -9.22 17.82 -25.82
CA VAL A 937 -8.77 16.42 -25.82
C VAL A 937 -9.20 15.76 -24.51
N ALA A 938 -9.94 14.68 -24.62
CA ALA A 938 -10.39 13.91 -23.46
C ALA A 938 -9.26 12.96 -23.03
N THR A 939 -8.97 12.90 -21.73
CA THR A 939 -7.82 12.15 -21.17
C THR A 939 -8.28 11.06 -20.22
N HIS A 940 -8.08 11.19 -18.91
CA HIS A 940 -8.59 10.24 -17.92
C HIS A 940 -10.01 10.58 -17.42
N PRO A 941 -10.36 11.84 -17.10
CA PRO A 941 -11.73 12.21 -16.74
C PRO A 941 -12.64 12.36 -17.97
N GLY A 942 -13.96 12.35 -17.73
CA GLY A 942 -14.96 12.75 -18.73
C GLY A 942 -15.52 11.64 -19.61
N TYR A 943 -15.40 10.36 -19.21
CA TYR A 943 -16.14 9.27 -19.85
C TYR A 943 -17.66 9.41 -19.72
N PRO A 944 -18.24 9.80 -18.56
CA PRO A 944 -19.71 9.92 -18.44
C PRO A 944 -20.34 10.96 -19.37
N ALA A 945 -19.55 11.92 -19.87
CA ALA A 945 -19.99 12.94 -20.82
C ALA A 945 -19.89 12.50 -22.30
N SER A 946 -19.48 11.25 -22.56
CA SER A 946 -19.33 10.71 -23.91
C SER A 946 -20.60 9.96 -24.35
N ALA A 947 -20.93 9.99 -25.63
CA ALA A 947 -22.09 9.26 -26.17
C ALA A 947 -21.98 7.75 -25.92
N GLN A 948 -20.75 7.22 -25.95
CA GLN A 948 -20.44 5.80 -25.73
C GLN A 948 -20.83 5.33 -24.34
N TYR A 949 -20.74 6.21 -23.35
CA TYR A 949 -21.17 5.90 -21.98
C TYR A 949 -22.66 5.63 -21.91
N MET A 950 -23.48 6.50 -22.50
CA MET A 950 -24.92 6.31 -22.48
C MET A 950 -25.35 5.08 -23.28
N THR A 951 -24.70 4.83 -24.43
CA THR A 951 -24.93 3.60 -25.21
C THR A 951 -24.61 2.35 -24.39
N ALA A 952 -23.48 2.33 -23.69
CA ALA A 952 -23.10 1.20 -22.84
C ALA A 952 -24.05 1.00 -21.66
N LEU A 953 -24.49 2.09 -21.01
CA LEU A 953 -25.43 2.03 -19.90
C LEU A 953 -26.79 1.46 -20.33
N ARG A 954 -27.34 1.93 -21.46
CA ARG A 954 -28.59 1.41 -22.02
C ARG A 954 -28.47 -0.04 -22.45
N ASP A 955 -27.31 -0.42 -22.99
CA ASP A 955 -27.06 -1.80 -23.39
C ASP A 955 -27.03 -2.75 -22.18
N LEU A 956 -26.28 -2.40 -21.13
CA LEU A 956 -26.27 -3.16 -19.88
C LEU A 956 -27.66 -3.28 -19.25
N ALA A 957 -28.44 -2.18 -19.27
CA ALA A 957 -29.81 -2.17 -18.77
C ALA A 957 -30.77 -3.09 -19.55
N ARG A 958 -30.44 -3.50 -20.78
CA ARG A 958 -31.20 -4.50 -21.54
C ARG A 958 -30.75 -5.93 -21.28
N LYS A 959 -29.46 -6.13 -20.99
CA LYS A 959 -28.86 -7.44 -20.75
C LYS A 959 -29.30 -8.06 -19.42
N ILE A 960 -29.53 -7.21 -18.42
CA ILE A 960 -29.96 -7.62 -17.08
C ILE A 960 -31.46 -7.46 -16.93
#